data_AF-A0A6L7MFW9-F1
#
_entry.id   AF-A0A6L7MFW9-F1
#
_cell.length_a   1.000
_cell.length_b   1.000
_cell.length_c   1.000
_cell.angle_alpha   90.00
_cell.angle_beta   90.00
_cell.angle_gamma   90.00
#
_symmetry.space_group_name_H-M   'P 1'
#
loop_
_entity.id
_entity.type
_entity.pdbx_description
1 polymer ?
#
loop_
_entity_poly.entity_id
_entity_poly.type
_entity_poly.pdbx_seq_one_letter_code
_entity_poly.pdbx_strand_id
1 'polypeptide(L)'
;MVKEQLPTLEELRADFKRFPAPVVEEFDKARAVMPKTMEEGNILLWGQAGLKIADQTVRSWEAAAQYFKVSPKVVAYMPFNYFMKWTDCGSDLCRESPTLAAAYFDASPAAMGKLRSRHIESWAGLGGSLYKGTWKSSTLACKFFTYSPALMDSLTFPELERFVAFLDALSHRSYDLASECLTLGTQIFPLIGEDKTAFITLASALVESGWREVKSFFDAGAKALPKIDPQERFRFLRIAEELVHKGGSNIPGVMLETSQAFAQIDPDLHSNILNLSEALIKESPDAVPEFIKSSAQVMDRLSMNQLDRWYEEGVNLLRQNPDGGLAYFKIESAHSEEMLEALSSGVEFDRIKTIMEMYCRGLAGEEIKLASSPELVDMNIGWASVESPTTEGSTVFVPDIVDRYHTKDENFSWFKVVSTHQVARLEFGSFYFEFDTPSALFEDRRHEVEAQKAAENGSANGSVADGELSGEDLERGWITDMQRFFNLFEDRKLALDVFTVVEDGRLDFRVKYEYPGIKSAYERVQSDSSEGRPEITEMPAREAMVEFLVRLSLQHDREIPAPHDYVEQAKQIAAVARQIMNAEATVEDTAEATLRIYAIISSIPNEEVPEDDWDDVDTEEDQEEEYTDPDDMQDLLQQMAMGMDMEFRPDSEQEYESSEEVDYRGDFKPELVQLLTQLRMQQQDNAGESTGEPITQEQLEELLQNSAELDLEAVEGDLQDTQGMFADNLLKEAGMQLPDNPEFSNGPFVHIDEDGDSLEANEPQTFVYDEWDFRAADYKPRWCIVRQKMMAEGDPNFFGATLHSYGGLVSRIRRQFELMVPETFRRVRKLEDGEEIDIDDVIEAIVDMKTGASPSDKFYWRRNKVQREVAAAFLIDTSASTAEAIDEGKRTADDWDAPDDPVEYMVWLRTRRGEAARRSYKRIIDVEKEAIVLIVNALEAIGDIYGIYGFSGYGRENVEYYTIKDLDETFSDRVKRRIDRVAPLHATRMGPAIRHTTSKLEMADARTKILFLVSDGRPQDRGYSREGVEKEYAVHDTRMALEEARRKDINAFCLTVDKNGHDYLKTMCADMGYEVLDNIYDLPERLLFLYRRLTM
;
A
#
# COMPACT_ATOMS: atom_id res chain seq x y z
N MET A 1 2.34 32.15 90.73
CA MET A 1 3.72 32.51 90.33
C MET A 1 4.68 31.49 90.94
N VAL A 2 4.99 30.44 90.20
CA VAL A 2 6.22 29.65 90.36
C VAL A 2 6.90 29.82 89.00
N LYS A 3 7.96 30.63 88.95
CA LYS A 3 8.83 30.68 87.77
C LYS A 3 9.61 29.37 87.79
N GLU A 4 9.19 28.38 87.00
CA GLU A 4 10.08 27.29 86.62
C GLU A 4 11.33 27.93 86.02
N GLN A 5 12.48 27.73 86.65
CA GLN A 5 13.77 28.13 86.08
C GLN A 5 13.92 27.36 84.77
N LEU A 6 13.90 28.09 83.65
CA LEU A 6 14.21 27.51 82.35
C LEU A 6 15.65 26.95 82.42
N PRO A 7 15.87 25.66 82.12
CA PRO A 7 17.17 25.01 82.20
C PRO A 7 18.20 25.72 81.33
N THR A 8 19.40 25.90 81.84
CA THR A 8 20.51 26.49 81.09
C THR A 8 20.91 25.60 79.90
N LEU A 9 21.47 26.20 78.84
CA LEU A 9 21.93 25.46 77.65
C LEU A 9 22.98 24.37 77.98
N GLU A 10 23.72 24.53 79.08
CA GLU A 10 24.66 23.51 79.56
C GLU A 10 23.97 22.33 80.25
N GLU A 11 22.83 22.56 80.92
CA GLU A 11 22.00 21.51 81.53
C GLU A 11 21.31 20.68 80.43
N LEU A 12 20.75 21.31 79.40
CA LEU A 12 20.18 20.61 78.24
C LEU A 12 21.23 19.74 77.52
N ARG A 13 22.46 20.26 77.36
CA ARG A 13 23.58 19.51 76.78
C ARG A 13 23.99 18.30 77.64
N ALA A 14 23.87 18.39 78.97
CA ALA A 14 24.10 17.26 79.86
C ALA A 14 23.02 16.17 79.71
N ASP A 15 21.77 16.57 79.49
CA ASP A 15 20.66 15.64 79.25
C ASP A 15 20.76 14.92 77.90
N PHE A 16 21.26 15.57 76.86
CA PHE A 16 21.50 14.92 75.56
C PHE A 16 22.56 13.80 75.61
N LYS A 17 23.49 13.81 76.58
CA LYS A 17 24.49 12.74 76.75
C LYS A 17 23.90 11.38 77.13
N ARG A 18 22.61 11.33 77.49
CA ARG A 18 21.86 10.09 77.75
C ARG A 18 21.50 9.34 76.46
N PHE A 19 21.60 10.00 75.30
CA PHE A 19 21.29 9.47 73.98
C PHE A 19 22.57 9.21 73.17
N PRO A 20 22.49 8.46 72.04
CA PRO A 20 23.65 8.20 71.18
C PRO A 20 24.37 9.48 70.71
N ALA A 21 25.68 9.36 70.47
CA ALA A 21 26.58 10.47 70.11
C ALA A 21 26.05 11.42 69.00
N PRO A 22 25.37 10.94 67.93
CA PRO A 22 24.85 11.82 66.87
C PRO A 22 23.94 12.96 67.35
N VAL A 23 23.17 12.78 68.43
CA VAL A 23 22.25 13.81 68.93
C VAL A 23 23.01 15.02 69.48
N VAL A 24 24.04 14.76 70.30
CA VAL A 24 24.87 15.81 70.91
C VAL A 24 25.73 16.50 69.86
N GLU A 25 26.28 15.73 68.92
CA GLU A 25 27.12 16.26 67.84
C GLU A 25 26.33 17.18 66.89
N GLU A 26 25.14 16.77 66.45
CA GLU A 26 24.31 17.60 65.56
C GLU A 26 23.71 18.81 66.29
N PHE A 27 23.40 18.70 67.59
CA PHE A 27 23.00 19.85 68.41
C PHE A 27 24.11 20.91 68.49
N ASP A 28 25.35 20.50 68.80
CA ASP A 28 26.49 21.41 68.91
C ASP A 28 26.82 22.06 67.55
N LYS A 29 26.77 21.30 66.44
CA LYS A 29 26.95 21.81 65.07
C LYS A 29 25.85 22.80 64.67
N ALA A 30 24.59 22.46 64.90
CA ALA A 30 23.45 23.29 64.53
C ALA A 30 23.44 24.61 65.31
N ARG A 31 23.79 24.57 66.61
CA ARG A 31 23.93 25.77 67.45
C ARG A 31 24.98 26.74 66.91
N ALA A 32 26.09 26.25 66.37
CA ALA A 32 27.16 27.10 65.82
C ALA A 32 26.72 27.83 64.54
N VAL A 33 25.76 27.28 63.79
CA VAL A 33 25.28 27.78 62.50
C VAL A 33 23.95 28.54 62.62
N MET A 34 23.26 28.46 63.76
CA MET A 34 21.97 29.11 63.99
C MET A 34 22.06 30.64 63.81
N PRO A 35 21.06 31.31 63.20
CA PRO A 35 21.09 32.75 62.99
C PRO A 35 21.31 33.54 64.28
N LYS A 36 22.29 34.44 64.29
CA LYS A 36 22.63 35.31 65.45
C LYS A 36 21.50 36.26 65.87
N THR A 37 20.43 36.35 65.07
CA THR A 37 19.23 37.15 65.31
C THR A 37 18.21 36.47 66.23
N MET A 38 18.39 35.18 66.57
CA MET A 38 17.52 34.50 67.53
C MET A 38 17.79 34.95 68.97
N GLU A 39 16.72 35.26 69.70
CA GLU A 39 16.77 35.49 71.14
C GLU A 39 17.19 34.22 71.89
N GLU A 40 17.96 34.36 72.98
CA GLU A 40 18.43 33.22 73.80
C GLU A 40 17.27 32.35 74.31
N GLY A 41 16.10 32.95 74.59
CA GLY A 41 14.89 32.22 74.98
C GLY A 41 14.35 31.29 73.88
N ASN A 42 14.48 31.68 72.61
CA ASN A 42 14.04 30.88 71.47
C ASN A 42 15.00 29.71 71.19
N ILE A 43 16.30 29.90 71.39
CA ILE A 43 17.32 28.83 71.29
C ILE A 43 17.07 27.77 72.38
N LEU A 44 16.66 28.20 73.57
CA LEU A 44 16.34 27.32 74.68
C LEU A 44 15.06 26.52 74.43
N LEU A 45 14.02 27.15 73.87
CA LEU A 45 12.80 26.46 73.42
C LEU A 45 13.07 25.45 72.30
N TRP A 46 13.95 25.79 71.34
CA TRP A 46 14.41 24.88 70.29
C TRP A 46 15.13 23.65 70.85
N GLY A 47 16.07 23.86 71.78
CA GLY A 47 16.78 22.75 72.45
C GLY A 47 15.84 21.86 73.27
N GLN A 48 14.91 22.46 74.02
CA GLN A 48 13.89 21.71 74.77
C GLN A 48 12.99 20.88 73.86
N ALA A 49 12.60 21.42 72.70
CA ALA A 49 11.77 20.70 71.76
C ALA A 49 12.52 19.49 71.14
N GLY A 50 13.80 19.64 70.82
CA GLY A 50 14.64 18.52 70.39
C GLY A 50 14.84 17.44 71.46
N LEU A 51 14.96 17.83 72.74
CA LEU A 51 14.99 16.90 73.87
C LEU A 51 13.66 16.16 74.01
N LYS A 52 12.53 16.87 73.88
CA LYS A 52 11.18 16.30 73.89
C LYS A 52 10.97 15.30 72.75
N ILE A 53 11.60 15.48 71.59
CA ILE A 53 11.58 14.52 70.48
C ILE A 53 12.43 13.29 70.82
N ALA A 54 13.66 13.48 71.32
CA ALA A 54 14.58 12.38 71.65
C ALA A 54 14.03 11.43 72.74
N ASP A 55 13.27 11.96 73.70
CA ASP A 55 12.80 11.23 74.89
C ASP A 55 11.50 10.43 74.68
N GLN A 56 10.91 10.45 73.49
CA GLN A 56 9.60 9.80 73.25
C GLN A 56 9.69 8.27 73.18
N THR A 57 10.68 7.74 72.46
CA THR A 57 10.89 6.30 72.27
C THR A 57 12.38 5.96 72.21
N VAL A 58 12.72 4.68 72.33
CA VAL A 58 14.10 4.18 72.30
C VAL A 58 14.85 4.52 70.99
N ARG A 59 14.13 4.75 69.88
CA ARG A 59 14.72 5.12 68.57
C ARG A 59 14.45 6.57 68.15
N SER A 60 13.75 7.36 68.95
CA SER A 60 13.43 8.76 68.61
C SER A 60 14.66 9.68 68.53
N TRP A 61 15.80 9.21 69.02
CA TRP A 61 17.08 9.91 68.88
C TRP A 61 17.48 10.15 67.41
N GLU A 62 17.07 9.28 66.47
CA GLU A 62 17.34 9.46 65.02
C GLU A 62 16.60 10.69 64.47
N ALA A 63 15.32 10.83 64.80
CA ALA A 63 14.51 12.00 64.43
C ALA A 63 15.02 13.28 65.10
N ALA A 64 15.45 13.22 66.36
CA ALA A 64 16.01 14.35 67.08
C ALA A 64 17.36 14.82 66.50
N ALA A 65 18.25 13.89 66.14
CA ALA A 65 19.51 14.22 65.46
C ALA A 65 19.22 14.92 64.12
N GLN A 66 18.24 14.43 63.37
CA GLN A 66 17.88 14.99 62.08
C GLN A 66 17.19 16.36 62.20
N TYR A 67 16.32 16.53 63.20
CA TYR A 67 15.75 17.82 63.59
C TYR A 67 16.84 18.88 63.81
N PHE A 68 17.87 18.57 64.60
CA PHE A 68 18.95 19.51 64.87
C PHE A 68 19.73 19.84 63.60
N LYS A 69 20.07 18.85 62.77
CA LYS A 69 20.81 19.05 61.52
C LYS A 69 20.10 20.02 60.56
N VAL A 70 18.78 19.94 60.44
CA VAL A 70 18.00 20.73 59.46
C VAL A 70 17.46 22.05 60.02
N SER A 71 17.30 22.17 61.34
CA SER A 71 16.73 23.35 62.01
C SER A 71 17.33 24.70 61.57
N PRO A 72 18.68 24.86 61.43
CA PRO A 72 19.27 26.13 61.01
C PRO A 72 18.86 26.55 59.59
N LYS A 73 18.57 25.59 58.71
CA LYS A 73 18.11 25.85 57.34
C LYS A 73 16.62 26.19 57.31
N VAL A 74 15.80 25.48 58.09
CA VAL A 74 14.34 25.63 58.10
C VAL A 74 13.91 26.95 58.74
N VAL A 75 14.59 27.38 59.81
CA VAL A 75 14.23 28.62 60.51
C VAL A 75 14.42 29.87 59.65
N ALA A 76 15.23 29.80 58.59
CA ALA A 76 15.40 30.90 57.65
C ALA A 76 14.16 31.16 56.78
N TYR A 77 13.27 30.17 56.60
CA TYR A 77 12.12 30.27 55.71
C TYR A 77 10.83 30.79 56.38
N MET A 78 10.79 30.86 57.73
CA MET A 78 9.54 31.19 58.43
C MET A 78 9.75 31.87 59.79
N PRO A 79 8.76 32.63 60.29
CA PRO A 79 8.79 33.18 61.63
C PRO A 79 8.82 32.09 62.72
N PHE A 80 9.40 32.42 63.88
CA PHE A 80 9.68 31.44 64.95
C PHE A 80 8.44 30.69 65.48
N ASN A 81 7.26 31.33 65.49
CA ASN A 81 6.02 30.67 65.89
C ASN A 81 5.60 29.54 64.92
N TYR A 82 5.79 29.72 63.61
CA TYR A 82 5.56 28.67 62.62
C TYR A 82 6.68 27.62 62.64
N PHE A 83 7.91 28.01 62.96
CA PHE A 83 9.01 27.07 63.20
C PHE A 83 8.72 26.14 64.39
N MET A 84 8.11 26.67 65.46
CA MET A 84 7.66 25.83 66.57
C MET A 84 6.50 24.93 66.18
N LYS A 85 5.55 25.39 65.36
CA LYS A 85 4.50 24.52 64.80
C LYS A 85 5.06 23.38 63.94
N TRP A 86 6.05 23.67 63.09
CA TRP A 86 6.80 22.66 62.32
C TRP A 86 7.47 21.63 63.26
N THR A 87 8.06 22.11 64.34
CA THR A 87 8.67 21.25 65.37
C THR A 87 7.63 20.36 66.07
N ASP A 88 6.48 20.93 66.43
CA ASP A 88 5.39 20.20 67.08
C ASP A 88 4.81 19.12 66.15
N CYS A 89 4.60 19.43 64.86
CA CYS A 89 4.18 18.45 63.87
C CYS A 89 5.16 17.28 63.76
N GLY A 90 6.47 17.54 63.66
CA GLY A 90 7.48 16.49 63.62
C GLY A 90 7.58 15.70 64.93
N SER A 91 7.35 16.35 66.07
CA SER A 91 7.23 15.72 67.38
C SER A 91 6.03 14.78 67.46
N ASP A 92 4.88 15.16 66.89
CA ASP A 92 3.68 14.31 66.85
C ASP A 92 3.87 13.10 65.92
N LEU A 93 4.44 13.30 64.73
CA LEU A 93 4.82 12.21 63.83
C LEU A 93 5.83 11.25 64.50
N CYS A 94 6.72 11.74 65.35
CA CYS A 94 7.72 10.92 66.04
C CYS A 94 7.09 9.97 67.08
N ARG A 95 5.93 10.35 67.65
CA ARG A 95 5.18 9.48 68.58
C ARG A 95 4.59 8.29 67.84
N GLU A 96 4.20 8.49 66.59
CA GLU A 96 3.66 7.44 65.73
C GLU A 96 4.76 6.54 65.14
N SER A 97 5.81 7.17 64.60
CA SER A 97 6.99 6.48 64.08
C SER A 97 8.23 7.39 64.05
N PRO A 98 9.33 7.03 64.73
CA PRO A 98 10.59 7.76 64.67
C PRO A 98 11.16 7.90 63.25
N THR A 99 11.01 6.89 62.40
CA THR A 99 11.53 6.93 61.02
C THR A 99 10.75 7.91 60.15
N LEU A 100 9.44 8.05 60.39
CA LEU A 100 8.57 8.99 59.69
C LEU A 100 8.94 10.44 60.03
N ALA A 101 9.15 10.73 61.31
CA ALA A 101 9.60 12.04 61.75
C ALA A 101 11.00 12.40 61.22
N ALA A 102 11.91 11.43 61.16
CA ALA A 102 13.22 11.64 60.55
C ALA A 102 13.12 12.02 59.06
N ALA A 103 12.25 11.33 58.29
CA ALA A 103 12.00 11.66 56.88
C ALA A 103 11.33 13.03 56.69
N TYR A 104 10.36 13.38 57.55
CA TYR A 104 9.74 14.71 57.57
C TYR A 104 10.79 15.81 57.78
N PHE A 105 11.64 15.67 58.79
CA PHE A 105 12.70 16.64 59.07
C PHE A 105 13.71 16.72 57.93
N ASP A 106 14.15 15.59 57.37
CA ASP A 106 15.12 15.58 56.26
C ASP A 106 14.60 16.28 54.99
N ALA A 107 13.33 16.08 54.65
CA ALA A 107 12.70 16.71 53.49
C ALA A 107 12.32 18.19 53.70
N SER A 108 12.20 18.63 54.96
CA SER A 108 11.72 19.97 55.32
C SER A 108 12.50 21.13 54.68
N PRO A 109 13.85 21.16 54.64
CA PRO A 109 14.59 22.26 54.00
C PRO A 109 14.20 22.51 52.53
N ALA A 110 13.92 21.44 51.77
CA ALA A 110 13.53 21.55 50.37
C ALA A 110 12.03 21.91 50.23
N ALA A 111 11.17 21.40 51.12
CA ALA A 111 9.75 21.70 51.12
C ALA A 111 9.44 23.16 51.53
N MET A 112 10.12 23.70 52.54
CA MET A 112 9.80 25.01 53.12
C MET A 112 10.10 26.20 52.20
N GLY A 113 10.95 26.02 51.18
CA GLY A 113 11.14 27.00 50.12
C GLY A 113 9.93 27.13 49.17
N LYS A 114 9.07 26.11 49.12
CA LYS A 114 7.92 26.01 48.19
C LYS A 114 6.56 26.07 48.91
N LEU A 115 6.53 25.69 50.19
CA LEU A 115 5.32 25.61 50.99
C LEU A 115 5.03 26.92 51.74
N ARG A 116 3.80 27.44 51.66
CA ARG A 116 3.38 28.55 52.52
C ARG A 116 3.25 28.08 53.98
N SER A 117 3.62 28.92 54.94
CA SER A 117 3.67 28.56 56.37
C SER A 117 2.33 28.06 56.96
N ARG A 118 1.19 28.42 56.36
CA ARG A 118 -0.14 27.92 56.77
C ARG A 118 -0.39 26.44 56.43
N HIS A 119 0.33 25.87 55.46
CA HIS A 119 0.13 24.50 54.98
C HIS A 119 1.05 23.49 55.67
N ILE A 120 1.89 23.91 56.63
CA ILE A 120 2.84 23.03 57.33
C ILE A 120 2.11 21.91 58.08
N GLU A 121 1.04 22.25 58.79
CA GLU A 121 0.21 21.30 59.54
C GLU A 121 -0.48 20.33 58.58
N SER A 122 -1.05 20.83 57.48
CA SER A 122 -1.67 20.00 56.44
C SER A 122 -0.67 19.04 55.79
N TRP A 123 0.54 19.51 55.43
CA TRP A 123 1.58 18.69 54.81
C TRP A 123 2.07 17.58 55.73
N ALA A 124 2.27 17.88 57.02
CA ALA A 124 2.56 16.86 58.03
C ALA A 124 1.40 15.86 58.18
N GLY A 125 0.16 16.36 58.16
CA GLY A 125 -1.05 15.55 58.20
C GLY A 125 -1.19 14.58 57.03
N LEU A 126 -0.84 15.00 55.80
CA LEU A 126 -0.85 14.15 54.60
C LEU A 126 0.12 12.97 54.71
N GLY A 127 1.34 13.22 55.21
CA GLY A 127 2.30 12.13 55.43
C GLY A 127 1.86 11.21 56.58
N GLY A 128 1.28 11.78 57.64
CA GLY A 128 0.68 11.01 58.73
C GLY A 128 -0.49 10.12 58.27
N SER A 129 -1.37 10.62 57.40
CA SER A 129 -2.52 9.85 56.93
C SER A 129 -2.14 8.60 56.14
N LEU A 130 -0.98 8.61 55.44
CA LEU A 130 -0.46 7.44 54.71
C LEU A 130 0.14 6.37 55.63
N TYR A 131 0.43 6.71 56.90
CA TYR A 131 0.95 5.76 57.88
C TYR A 131 -0.20 5.06 58.63
N LYS A 132 -0.23 3.72 58.58
CA LYS A 132 -1.25 2.88 59.24
C LYS A 132 -0.63 1.87 60.23
N GLY A 133 0.59 2.13 60.73
CA GLY A 133 1.26 1.29 61.73
C GLY A 133 2.00 0.05 61.19
N THR A 134 2.11 -0.11 59.86
CA THR A 134 2.86 -1.22 59.23
C THR A 134 4.18 -0.73 58.62
N TRP A 135 5.20 -1.60 58.50
CA TRP A 135 6.48 -1.23 57.88
C TRP A 135 6.33 -0.78 56.41
N LYS A 136 5.37 -1.36 55.66
CA LYS A 136 5.05 -0.93 54.29
C LYS A 136 4.42 0.46 54.25
N SER A 137 3.44 0.73 55.12
CA SER A 137 2.84 2.07 55.24
C SER A 137 3.85 3.13 55.71
N SER A 138 4.79 2.75 56.59
CA SER A 138 5.91 3.62 56.99
C SER A 138 6.81 3.95 55.80
N THR A 139 7.09 2.98 54.93
CA THR A 139 7.92 3.17 53.74
C THR A 139 7.25 4.13 52.75
N LEU A 140 5.95 3.96 52.48
CA LEU A 140 5.17 4.86 51.61
C LEU A 140 5.17 6.30 52.15
N ALA A 141 4.89 6.47 53.44
CA ALA A 141 4.84 7.78 54.09
C ALA A 141 6.23 8.48 54.14
N CYS A 142 7.32 7.72 54.36
CA CYS A 142 8.68 8.27 54.26
C CYS A 142 9.05 8.68 52.83
N LYS A 143 8.68 7.86 51.83
CA LYS A 143 8.86 8.20 50.42
C LYS A 143 8.06 9.44 50.04
N PHE A 144 6.84 9.61 50.54
CA PHE A 144 6.03 10.81 50.31
C PHE A 144 6.78 12.07 50.73
N PHE A 145 7.32 12.10 51.96
CA PHE A 145 8.11 13.27 52.39
C PHE A 145 9.32 13.49 51.49
N THR A 146 10.03 12.43 51.10
CA THR A 146 11.20 12.51 50.21
C THR A 146 10.87 13.12 48.84
N TYR A 147 9.76 12.71 48.21
CA TYR A 147 9.38 13.16 46.87
C TYR A 147 8.50 14.41 46.85
N SER A 148 7.85 14.75 47.96
CA SER A 148 6.92 15.90 48.05
C SER A 148 7.54 17.25 47.61
N PRO A 149 8.82 17.58 47.87
CA PRO A 149 9.41 18.82 47.36
C PRO A 149 9.47 18.88 45.84
N ALA A 150 9.69 17.76 45.15
CA ALA A 150 9.70 17.69 43.69
C ALA A 150 8.28 17.77 43.13
N LEU A 151 7.33 17.07 43.75
CA LEU A 151 5.91 17.15 43.35
C LEU A 151 5.34 18.57 43.46
N MET A 152 5.78 19.36 44.45
CA MET A 152 5.39 20.75 44.64
C MET A 152 5.95 21.72 43.57
N ASP A 153 6.87 21.29 42.70
CA ASP A 153 7.26 22.08 41.52
C ASP A 153 6.19 22.05 40.43
N SER A 154 5.47 20.93 40.32
CA SER A 154 4.45 20.71 39.29
C SER A 154 3.01 20.84 39.81
N LEU A 155 2.76 20.49 41.07
CA LEU A 155 1.42 20.43 41.68
C LEU A 155 1.16 21.63 42.57
N THR A 156 -0.06 22.16 42.50
CA THR A 156 -0.61 23.04 43.54
C THR A 156 -0.90 22.25 44.82
N PHE A 157 -0.98 22.93 45.97
CA PHE A 157 -1.24 22.26 47.24
C PHE A 157 -2.58 21.48 47.28
N PRO A 158 -3.71 21.99 46.72
CA PRO A 158 -4.95 21.20 46.62
C PRO A 158 -4.82 19.96 45.72
N GLU A 159 -4.03 20.03 44.64
CA GLU A 159 -3.76 18.87 43.79
C GLU A 159 -2.90 17.83 44.51
N LEU A 160 -1.92 18.29 45.31
CA LEU A 160 -1.14 17.41 46.18
C LEU A 160 -2.03 16.68 47.21
N GLU A 161 -3.00 17.38 47.81
CA GLU A 161 -3.98 16.77 48.72
C GLU A 161 -4.80 15.68 48.01
N ARG A 162 -5.28 15.96 46.78
CA ARG A 162 -6.00 14.97 45.95
C ARG A 162 -5.13 13.78 45.59
N PHE A 163 -3.88 14.02 45.21
CA PHE A 163 -2.94 12.95 44.86
C PHE A 163 -2.64 12.07 46.07
N VAL A 164 -2.48 12.65 47.27
CA VAL A 164 -2.30 11.86 48.49
C VAL A 164 -3.57 11.07 48.85
N ALA A 165 -4.76 11.63 48.65
CA ALA A 165 -6.01 10.90 48.84
C ALA A 165 -6.11 9.68 47.89
N PHE A 166 -5.70 9.85 46.63
CA PHE A 166 -5.55 8.75 45.66
C PHE A 166 -4.55 7.69 46.16
N LEU A 167 -3.38 8.10 46.64
CA LEU A 167 -2.37 7.17 47.16
C LEU A 167 -2.87 6.41 48.40
N ASP A 168 -3.61 7.07 49.29
CA ASP A 168 -4.23 6.43 50.45
C ASP A 168 -5.26 5.39 49.99
N ALA A 169 -6.14 5.72 49.04
CA ALA A 169 -7.11 4.80 48.46
C ALA A 169 -6.43 3.57 47.83
N LEU A 170 -5.39 3.76 47.02
CA LEU A 170 -4.62 2.67 46.41
C LEU A 170 -3.87 1.82 47.45
N SER A 171 -3.39 2.44 48.53
CA SER A 171 -2.66 1.74 49.60
C SER A 171 -3.50 0.71 50.34
N HIS A 172 -4.84 0.86 50.36
CA HIS A 172 -5.76 -0.14 50.90
C HIS A 172 -5.73 -1.45 50.11
N ARG A 173 -5.32 -1.40 48.83
CA ARG A 173 -5.12 -2.57 47.97
C ARG A 173 -3.65 -3.01 47.94
N SER A 174 -2.72 -2.08 47.67
CA SER A 174 -1.28 -2.36 47.57
C SER A 174 -0.42 -1.13 47.89
N TYR A 175 0.37 -1.23 48.98
CA TYR A 175 1.37 -0.22 49.34
C TYR A 175 2.54 -0.12 48.37
N ASP A 176 2.88 -1.23 47.71
CA ASP A 176 3.99 -1.29 46.77
C ASP A 176 3.64 -0.51 45.49
N LEU A 177 2.42 -0.70 44.97
CA LEU A 177 1.92 0.08 43.83
C LEU A 177 1.73 1.56 44.16
N ALA A 178 1.21 1.90 45.35
CA ALA A 178 1.12 3.30 45.77
C ALA A 178 2.50 3.97 45.84
N SER A 179 3.53 3.24 46.29
CA SER A 179 4.91 3.77 46.34
C SER A 179 5.51 3.97 44.95
N GLU A 180 5.17 3.10 43.99
CA GLU A 180 5.59 3.23 42.60
C GLU A 180 4.88 4.40 41.92
N CYS A 181 3.55 4.53 42.08
CA CYS A 181 2.77 5.64 41.53
C CYS A 181 3.22 7.01 42.08
N LEU A 182 3.61 7.07 43.36
CA LEU A 182 4.22 8.27 43.94
C LEU A 182 5.50 8.69 43.20
N THR A 183 6.32 7.71 42.79
CA THR A 183 7.56 7.96 42.06
C THR A 183 7.26 8.40 40.63
N LEU A 184 6.36 7.69 39.93
CA LEU A 184 5.93 8.02 38.57
C LEU A 184 5.23 9.39 38.50
N GLY A 185 4.51 9.79 39.55
CA GLY A 185 3.91 11.11 39.68
C GLY A 185 4.92 12.25 39.44
N THR A 186 6.15 12.10 39.95
CA THR A 186 7.20 13.11 39.75
C THR A 186 7.64 13.29 38.29
N GLN A 187 7.40 12.27 37.45
CA GLN A 187 7.78 12.26 36.03
C GLN A 187 6.63 12.75 35.15
N ILE A 188 5.39 12.38 35.46
CA ILE A 188 4.23 12.65 34.60
C ILE A 188 3.60 14.03 34.79
N PHE A 189 3.54 14.54 36.03
CA PHE A 189 2.89 15.83 36.30
C PHE A 189 3.49 17.03 35.55
N PRO A 190 4.81 17.09 35.30
CA PRO A 190 5.39 18.11 34.41
C PRO A 190 4.88 18.05 32.96
N LEU A 191 4.45 16.88 32.46
CA LEU A 191 4.07 16.67 31.06
C LEU A 191 2.59 17.00 30.76
N ILE A 192 1.72 16.94 31.77
CA ILE A 192 0.26 17.10 31.62
C ILE A 192 -0.15 18.55 31.27
N GLY A 193 0.61 19.56 31.71
CA GLY A 193 0.24 20.97 31.51
C GLY A 193 -0.61 21.55 32.66
N GLU A 194 -1.70 22.24 32.33
CA GLU A 194 -2.47 23.06 33.29
C GLU A 194 -3.44 22.26 34.18
N ASP A 195 -4.18 21.27 33.66
CA ASP A 195 -5.20 20.55 34.43
C ASP A 195 -4.77 19.14 34.86
N LYS A 196 -3.97 19.10 35.94
CA LYS A 196 -3.50 17.85 36.56
C LYS A 196 -4.58 17.18 37.41
N THR A 197 -5.68 17.89 37.68
CA THR A 197 -6.80 17.37 38.47
C THR A 197 -7.54 16.28 37.71
N ALA A 198 -7.79 16.46 36.41
CA ALA A 198 -8.46 15.46 35.58
C ALA A 198 -7.69 14.12 35.61
N PHE A 199 -6.36 14.17 35.45
CA PHE A 199 -5.50 12.99 35.52
C PHE A 199 -5.60 12.25 36.87
N ILE A 200 -5.58 12.99 37.99
CA ILE A 200 -5.69 12.38 39.34
C ILE A 200 -7.07 11.77 39.57
N THR A 201 -8.13 12.42 39.06
CA THR A 201 -9.51 11.91 39.12
C THR A 201 -9.64 10.60 38.35
N LEU A 202 -9.11 10.57 37.13
CA LEU A 202 -9.07 9.36 36.29
C LEU A 202 -8.28 8.22 36.95
N ALA A 203 -7.08 8.52 37.47
CA ALA A 203 -6.30 7.54 38.22
C ALA A 203 -7.08 6.99 39.42
N SER A 204 -7.87 7.83 40.10
CA SER A 204 -8.70 7.43 41.24
C SER A 204 -9.86 6.53 40.82
N ALA A 205 -10.52 6.82 39.69
CA ALA A 205 -11.58 5.95 39.14
C ALA A 205 -11.04 4.54 38.81
N LEU A 206 -9.83 4.44 38.26
CA LEU A 206 -9.16 3.16 37.98
C LEU A 206 -8.85 2.35 39.24
N VAL A 207 -8.69 2.96 40.42
CA VAL A 207 -8.50 2.22 41.67
C VAL A 207 -9.75 1.38 42.00
N GLU A 208 -10.94 1.88 41.68
CA GLU A 208 -12.20 1.20 41.96
C GLU A 208 -12.50 0.07 40.97
N SER A 209 -12.25 0.30 39.67
CA SER A 209 -12.53 -0.67 38.60
C SER A 209 -11.40 -1.68 38.34
N GLY A 210 -10.13 -1.26 38.44
CA GLY A 210 -8.98 -2.00 37.90
C GLY A 210 -7.63 -1.65 38.52
N TRP A 211 -7.49 -1.69 39.85
CA TRP A 211 -6.28 -1.22 40.58
C TRP A 211 -4.93 -1.80 40.12
N ARG A 212 -4.90 -2.93 39.41
CA ARG A 212 -3.67 -3.53 38.84
C ARG A 212 -3.14 -2.76 37.64
N GLU A 213 -4.01 -2.06 36.91
CA GLU A 213 -3.67 -1.32 35.70
C GLU A 213 -3.18 0.10 35.99
N VAL A 214 -3.34 0.58 37.22
CA VAL A 214 -2.99 1.95 37.63
C VAL A 214 -1.52 2.28 37.36
N LYS A 215 -0.60 1.33 37.59
CA LYS A 215 0.81 1.53 37.25
C LYS A 215 0.99 1.70 35.74
N SER A 216 0.43 0.76 34.97
CA SER A 216 0.49 0.79 33.51
C SER A 216 -0.11 2.08 32.95
N PHE A 217 -1.15 2.63 33.59
CA PHE A 217 -1.75 3.92 33.23
C PHE A 217 -0.78 5.09 33.42
N PHE A 218 -0.04 5.15 34.54
CA PHE A 218 1.00 6.18 34.74
C PHE A 218 2.14 6.04 33.73
N ASP A 219 2.60 4.80 33.48
CA ASP A 219 3.65 4.54 32.47
C ASP A 219 3.18 4.89 31.05
N ALA A 220 1.92 4.58 30.72
CA ALA A 220 1.30 4.91 29.43
C ALA A 220 1.18 6.43 29.26
N GLY A 221 0.66 7.14 30.26
CA GLY A 221 0.52 8.61 30.21
C GLY A 221 1.87 9.32 30.02
N ALA A 222 2.94 8.84 30.67
CA ALA A 222 4.28 9.42 30.51
C ALA A 222 4.83 9.27 29.08
N LYS A 223 4.45 8.21 28.37
CA LYS A 223 4.85 7.94 26.97
C LYS A 223 3.92 8.57 25.93
N ALA A 224 2.63 8.67 26.25
CA ALA A 224 1.58 9.13 25.34
C ALA A 224 1.53 10.66 25.23
N LEU A 225 1.55 11.36 26.37
CA LEU A 225 1.35 12.83 26.40
C LEU A 225 2.37 13.63 25.57
N PRO A 226 3.67 13.27 25.49
CA PRO A 226 4.63 14.00 24.66
C PRO A 226 4.29 14.01 23.16
N LYS A 227 3.52 13.03 22.69
CA LYS A 227 3.12 12.88 21.27
C LYS A 227 1.89 13.69 20.89
N ILE A 228 1.24 14.33 21.87
CA ILE A 228 0.01 15.08 21.68
C ILE A 228 0.31 16.56 21.88
N ASP A 229 -0.33 17.39 21.04
CA ASP A 229 -0.23 18.84 21.13
C ASP A 229 -0.52 19.34 22.56
N PRO A 230 0.33 20.22 23.14
CA PRO A 230 0.16 20.70 24.51
C PRO A 230 -1.21 21.30 24.85
N GLN A 231 -1.90 21.93 23.90
CA GLN A 231 -3.22 22.54 24.12
C GLN A 231 -4.33 21.49 24.19
N GLU A 232 -4.14 20.36 23.51
CA GLU A 232 -5.15 19.31 23.34
C GLU A 232 -5.01 18.15 24.35
N ARG A 233 -3.88 18.06 25.08
CA ARG A 233 -3.62 17.02 26.11
C ARG A 233 -4.74 16.88 27.15
N PHE A 234 -5.36 17.99 27.55
CA PHE A 234 -6.48 17.97 28.49
C PHE A 234 -7.70 17.24 27.92
N ARG A 235 -8.05 17.52 26.66
CA ARG A 235 -9.20 16.92 25.99
C ARG A 235 -8.97 15.43 25.74
N PHE A 236 -7.74 15.05 25.37
CA PHE A 236 -7.34 13.65 25.27
C PHE A 236 -7.53 12.89 26.59
N LEU A 237 -7.06 13.45 27.72
CA LEU A 237 -7.23 12.82 29.03
C LEU A 237 -8.71 12.72 29.46
N ARG A 238 -9.54 13.70 29.09
CA ARG A 238 -10.98 13.68 29.34
C ARG A 238 -11.69 12.58 28.56
N ILE A 239 -11.31 12.33 27.30
CA ILE A 239 -11.83 11.20 26.51
C ILE A 239 -11.47 9.88 27.19
N ALA A 240 -10.21 9.71 27.61
CA ALA A 240 -9.79 8.52 28.35
C ALA A 240 -10.57 8.34 29.67
N GLU A 241 -10.92 9.43 30.35
CA GLU A 241 -11.78 9.41 31.53
C GLU A 241 -13.19 8.94 31.23
N GLU A 242 -13.81 9.45 30.17
CA GLU A 242 -15.15 9.03 29.77
C GLU A 242 -15.19 7.55 29.34
N LEU A 243 -14.13 7.05 28.67
CA LEU A 243 -14.00 5.64 28.31
C LEU A 243 -13.94 4.73 29.54
N VAL A 244 -13.20 5.12 30.58
CA VAL A 244 -13.16 4.40 31.87
C VAL A 244 -14.53 4.34 32.52
N HIS A 245 -15.23 5.47 32.60
CA HIS A 245 -16.55 5.55 33.23
C HIS A 245 -17.61 4.71 32.50
N LYS A 246 -17.47 4.54 31.19
CA LYS A 246 -18.38 3.73 30.37
C LYS A 246 -18.01 2.24 30.29
N GLY A 247 -16.96 1.80 31.00
CA GLY A 247 -16.61 0.39 31.13
C GLY A 247 -15.59 -0.13 30.12
N GLY A 248 -14.81 0.74 29.49
CA GLY A 248 -13.72 0.35 28.58
C GLY A 248 -12.66 -0.50 29.27
N SER A 249 -12.05 -1.43 28.53
CA SER A 249 -10.98 -2.31 29.00
C SER A 249 -9.62 -1.89 28.43
N ASN A 250 -8.53 -2.20 29.12
CA ASN A 250 -7.15 -1.92 28.68
C ASN A 250 -6.87 -0.43 28.31
N ILE A 251 -7.35 0.49 29.15
CA ILE A 251 -7.17 1.93 28.94
C ILE A 251 -5.70 2.35 28.77
N PRO A 252 -4.72 1.78 29.51
CA PRO A 252 -3.31 2.07 29.25
C PRO A 252 -2.85 1.72 27.83
N GLY A 253 -3.31 0.59 27.28
CA GLY A 253 -3.01 0.19 25.90
C GLY A 253 -3.65 1.14 24.89
N VAL A 254 -4.95 1.43 25.08
CA VAL A 254 -5.70 2.39 24.24
C VAL A 254 -5.01 3.75 24.20
N MET A 255 -4.56 4.28 25.34
CA MET A 255 -3.85 5.57 25.38
C MET A 255 -2.54 5.54 24.61
N LEU A 256 -1.79 4.43 24.65
CA LEU A 256 -0.55 4.29 23.90
C LEU A 256 -0.80 4.21 22.40
N GLU A 257 -1.74 3.36 21.98
CA GLU A 257 -2.11 3.17 20.57
C GLU A 257 -2.65 4.46 19.95
N THR A 258 -3.60 5.12 20.63
CA THR A 258 -4.15 6.41 20.15
C THR A 258 -3.11 7.52 20.11
N SER A 259 -2.17 7.56 21.07
CA SER A 259 -1.05 8.52 21.03
C SER A 259 -0.04 8.25 19.91
N GLN A 260 0.09 6.99 19.47
CA GLN A 260 0.91 6.65 18.31
C GLN A 260 0.27 7.15 17.03
N ALA A 261 -1.05 7.02 16.89
CA ALA A 261 -1.79 7.56 15.76
C ALA A 261 -1.69 9.10 15.69
N PHE A 262 -1.89 9.81 16.82
CA PHE A 262 -1.68 11.26 16.85
C PHE A 262 -0.25 11.69 16.50
N ALA A 263 0.76 10.86 16.80
CA ALA A 263 2.15 11.20 16.43
C ALA A 263 2.40 11.22 14.91
N GLN A 264 1.53 10.59 14.12
CA GLN A 264 1.60 10.56 12.66
C GLN A 264 0.78 11.68 12.00
N ILE A 265 0.03 12.46 12.78
CA ILE A 265 -0.88 13.49 12.29
C ILE A 265 -0.30 14.86 12.61
N ASP A 266 -0.52 15.83 11.73
CA ASP A 266 -0.13 17.22 11.98
C ASP A 266 -0.78 17.74 13.29
N PRO A 267 0.00 18.35 14.21
CA PRO A 267 -0.51 18.93 15.45
C PRO A 267 -1.71 19.86 15.29
N ASP A 268 -1.81 20.61 14.19
CA ASP A 268 -2.92 21.55 13.94
C ASP A 268 -4.26 20.83 13.74
N LEU A 269 -4.24 19.57 13.29
CA LEU A 269 -5.43 18.76 13.03
C LEU A 269 -5.90 17.95 14.25
N HIS A 270 -5.11 17.90 15.32
CA HIS A 270 -5.47 17.19 16.55
C HIS A 270 -6.81 17.66 17.13
N SER A 271 -7.08 18.97 17.07
CA SER A 271 -8.31 19.55 17.63
C SER A 271 -9.57 19.03 16.94
N ASN A 272 -9.51 18.83 15.61
CA ASN A 272 -10.60 18.33 14.79
C ASN A 272 -10.92 16.87 15.11
N ILE A 273 -9.90 16.01 15.16
CA ILE A 273 -10.08 14.58 15.46
C ILE A 273 -10.63 14.39 16.88
N LEU A 274 -10.18 15.19 17.84
CA LEU A 274 -10.71 15.17 19.21
C LEU A 274 -12.16 15.69 19.27
N ASN A 275 -12.55 16.68 18.45
CA ASN A 275 -13.95 17.11 18.34
C ASN A 275 -14.86 15.97 17.87
N LEU A 276 -14.45 15.24 16.83
CA LEU A 276 -15.19 14.08 16.32
C LEU A 276 -15.22 12.95 17.36
N SER A 277 -14.10 12.67 18.04
CA SER A 277 -14.02 11.66 19.09
C SER A 277 -14.96 11.94 20.28
N GLU A 278 -15.10 13.21 20.68
CA GLU A 278 -16.03 13.65 21.72
C GLU A 278 -17.51 13.54 21.31
N ALA A 279 -17.80 13.57 20.01
CA ALA A 279 -19.13 13.26 19.50
C ALA A 279 -19.35 11.74 19.48
N LEU A 280 -18.38 10.97 18.99
CA LEU A 280 -18.44 9.52 18.84
C LEU A 280 -18.62 8.80 20.17
N ILE A 281 -17.96 9.27 21.23
CA ILE A 281 -18.05 8.65 22.56
C ILE A 281 -19.49 8.62 23.11
N LYS A 282 -20.37 9.51 22.65
CA LYS A 282 -21.80 9.54 23.03
C LYS A 282 -22.60 8.44 22.34
N GLU A 283 -22.19 8.04 21.14
CA GLU A 283 -22.83 7.00 20.33
C GLU A 283 -22.27 5.61 20.69
N SER A 284 -20.95 5.42 20.57
CA SER A 284 -20.25 4.16 20.89
C SER A 284 -18.87 4.44 21.49
N PRO A 285 -18.63 4.11 22.78
CA PRO A 285 -17.32 4.26 23.40
C PRO A 285 -16.25 3.37 22.76
N ASP A 286 -16.63 2.17 22.32
CA ASP A 286 -15.71 1.18 21.77
C ASP A 286 -15.19 1.57 20.36
N ALA A 287 -15.89 2.46 19.66
CA ALA A 287 -15.48 2.95 18.33
C ALA A 287 -14.44 4.07 18.38
N VAL A 288 -14.32 4.79 19.51
CA VAL A 288 -13.42 5.94 19.64
C VAL A 288 -11.94 5.56 19.45
N PRO A 289 -11.42 4.49 20.09
CA PRO A 289 -10.05 4.06 19.86
C PRO A 289 -9.79 3.68 18.40
N GLU A 290 -10.72 2.98 17.78
CA GLU A 290 -10.57 2.49 16.41
C GLU A 290 -10.59 3.64 15.40
N PHE A 291 -11.48 4.63 15.58
CA PHE A 291 -11.51 5.86 14.78
C PHE A 291 -10.20 6.66 14.89
N ILE A 292 -9.67 6.84 16.10
CA ILE A 292 -8.41 7.58 16.28
C ILE A 292 -7.25 6.82 15.63
N LYS A 293 -7.19 5.49 15.76
CA LYS A 293 -6.13 4.67 15.14
C LYS A 293 -6.15 4.78 13.61
N SER A 294 -7.32 4.69 13.00
CA SER A 294 -7.46 4.78 11.54
C SER A 294 -7.33 6.20 11.01
N SER A 295 -7.51 7.23 11.85
CA SER A 295 -7.51 8.63 11.40
C SER A 295 -6.24 9.05 10.67
N ALA A 296 -5.05 8.55 11.05
CA ALA A 296 -3.81 8.85 10.32
C ALA A 296 -3.88 8.32 8.88
N GLN A 297 -4.19 7.02 8.72
CA GLN A 297 -4.32 6.37 7.43
C GLN A 297 -5.42 6.97 6.54
N VAL A 298 -6.53 7.41 7.14
CA VAL A 298 -7.62 8.07 6.39
C VAL A 298 -7.21 9.46 5.92
N MET A 299 -6.48 10.20 6.75
CA MET A 299 -6.03 11.56 6.45
C MET A 299 -4.94 11.61 5.38
N ASP A 300 -4.22 10.51 5.15
CA ASP A 300 -3.32 10.38 3.99
C ASP A 300 -4.06 10.44 2.64
N ARG A 301 -5.37 10.11 2.63
CA ARG A 301 -6.17 10.00 1.40
C ARG A 301 -7.28 11.04 1.28
N LEU A 302 -7.68 11.65 2.41
CA LEU A 302 -8.84 12.52 2.51
C LEU A 302 -8.48 13.86 3.15
N SER A 303 -9.04 14.94 2.61
CA SER A 303 -9.08 16.24 3.30
C SER A 303 -9.99 16.20 4.52
N MET A 304 -9.83 17.16 5.43
CA MET A 304 -10.65 17.28 6.64
C MET A 304 -12.17 17.32 6.37
N ASN A 305 -12.60 17.98 5.29
CA ASN A 305 -14.02 18.04 4.90
C ASN A 305 -14.55 16.69 4.39
N GLN A 306 -13.68 15.88 3.76
CA GLN A 306 -14.03 14.53 3.33
C GLN A 306 -14.03 13.56 4.52
N LEU A 307 -13.10 13.73 5.48
CA LEU A 307 -13.08 12.98 6.73
C LEU A 307 -14.40 13.12 7.50
N ASP A 308 -14.97 14.33 7.57
CA ASP A 308 -16.27 14.57 8.22
C ASP A 308 -17.39 13.72 7.57
N ARG A 309 -17.40 13.58 6.25
CA ARG A 309 -18.39 12.75 5.54
C ARG A 309 -18.19 11.27 5.79
N TRP A 310 -16.95 10.79 5.75
CA TRP A 310 -16.60 9.41 6.08
C TRP A 310 -17.00 9.08 7.53
N TYR A 311 -16.73 9.99 8.46
CA TYR A 311 -17.11 9.87 9.86
C TYR A 311 -18.64 9.81 10.05
N GLU A 312 -19.41 10.67 9.39
CA GLU A 312 -20.88 10.65 9.49
C GLU A 312 -21.47 9.33 9.00
N GLU A 313 -20.94 8.75 7.93
CA GLU A 313 -21.38 7.46 7.42
C GLU A 313 -21.05 6.31 8.39
N GLY A 314 -19.83 6.31 8.95
CA GLY A 314 -19.44 5.36 10.00
C GLY A 314 -20.33 5.43 11.23
N VAL A 315 -20.73 6.64 11.67
CA VAL A 315 -21.68 6.82 12.77
C VAL A 315 -23.09 6.31 12.42
N ASN A 316 -23.54 6.54 11.18
CA ASN A 316 -24.84 6.02 10.72
C ASN A 316 -24.86 4.49 10.69
N LEU A 317 -23.75 3.85 10.29
CA LEU A 317 -23.59 2.40 10.33
C LEU A 317 -23.56 1.88 11.76
N LEU A 318 -22.80 2.50 12.67
CA LEU A 318 -22.77 2.13 14.09
C LEU A 318 -24.18 2.12 14.73
N ARG A 319 -25.03 3.08 14.36
CA ARG A 319 -26.42 3.16 14.86
C ARG A 319 -27.31 2.02 14.35
N GLN A 320 -27.02 1.48 13.17
CA GLN A 320 -27.77 0.39 12.56
C GLN A 320 -27.23 -0.99 12.98
N ASN A 321 -25.91 -1.16 12.92
CA ASN A 321 -25.16 -2.36 13.26
C ASN A 321 -23.86 -1.98 14.01
N PRO A 322 -23.79 -2.20 15.34
CA PRO A 322 -22.61 -1.87 16.13
C PRO A 322 -21.33 -2.55 15.64
N ASP A 323 -21.40 -3.84 15.27
CA ASP A 323 -20.23 -4.61 14.82
C ASP A 323 -19.76 -4.14 13.43
N GLY A 324 -20.70 -3.83 12.54
CA GLY A 324 -20.41 -3.29 11.20
C GLY A 324 -19.79 -1.90 11.26
N GLY A 325 -20.29 -1.02 12.12
CA GLY A 325 -19.71 0.30 12.32
C GLY A 325 -18.32 0.26 12.98
N LEU A 326 -18.04 -0.71 13.85
CA LEU A 326 -16.69 -0.94 14.38
C LEU A 326 -15.72 -1.39 13.27
N ALA A 327 -16.14 -2.33 12.42
CA ALA A 327 -15.34 -2.75 11.26
C ALA A 327 -15.09 -1.59 10.26
N TYR A 328 -16.07 -0.70 10.10
CA TYR A 328 -15.94 0.51 9.28
C TYR A 328 -14.81 1.42 9.77
N PHE A 329 -14.81 1.76 11.06
CA PHE A 329 -13.78 2.61 11.65
C PHE A 329 -12.41 1.93 11.75
N LYS A 330 -12.33 0.61 11.62
CA LYS A 330 -11.07 -0.14 11.49
C LYS A 330 -10.54 -0.22 10.06
N ILE A 331 -11.30 0.24 9.06
CA ILE A 331 -10.99 0.05 7.64
C ILE A 331 -10.88 -1.46 7.27
N GLU A 332 -11.58 -2.33 8.01
CA GLU A 332 -11.68 -3.77 7.70
C GLU A 332 -12.89 -4.10 6.81
N SER A 333 -13.71 -3.09 6.54
CA SER A 333 -15.00 -3.15 5.87
C SER A 333 -14.84 -2.72 4.41
N ALA A 334 -15.31 -3.54 3.47
CA ALA A 334 -15.34 -3.19 2.05
C ALA A 334 -16.08 -1.87 1.81
N HIS A 335 -17.16 -1.62 2.56
CA HIS A 335 -17.91 -0.37 2.48
C HIS A 335 -17.09 0.85 2.98
N SER A 336 -16.19 0.67 3.95
CA SER A 336 -15.27 1.73 4.38
C SER A 336 -14.26 2.06 3.30
N GLU A 337 -13.64 1.05 2.68
CA GLU A 337 -12.72 1.24 1.55
C GLU A 337 -13.41 1.92 0.36
N GLU A 338 -14.61 1.47 -0.03
CA GLU A 338 -15.41 2.09 -1.10
C GLU A 338 -15.71 3.57 -0.80
N MET A 339 -16.04 3.90 0.45
CA MET A 339 -16.33 5.28 0.85
C MET A 339 -15.09 6.15 0.88
N LEU A 340 -13.96 5.65 1.40
CA LEU A 340 -12.67 6.35 1.35
C LEU A 340 -12.26 6.64 -0.09
N GLU A 341 -12.43 5.65 -0.95
CA GLU A 341 -12.12 5.79 -2.36
C GLU A 341 -13.07 6.73 -3.10
N ALA A 342 -14.38 6.65 -2.84
CA ALA A 342 -15.35 7.58 -3.42
C ALA A 342 -15.09 9.03 -2.99
N LEU A 343 -14.59 9.22 -1.77
CA LEU A 343 -14.27 10.52 -1.20
C LEU A 343 -12.88 11.01 -1.58
N SER A 344 -11.92 10.14 -1.87
CA SER A 344 -10.55 10.52 -2.27
C SER A 344 -10.55 11.33 -3.58
N SER A 345 -9.69 12.34 -3.68
CA SER A 345 -9.46 13.10 -4.92
C SER A 345 -8.54 12.38 -5.90
N GLY A 346 -7.77 11.40 -5.43
CA GLY A 346 -6.80 10.66 -6.22
C GLY A 346 -7.43 9.80 -7.32
N VAL A 347 -6.69 9.66 -8.41
CA VAL A 347 -7.01 8.77 -9.54
C VAL A 347 -5.92 7.73 -9.68
N GLU A 348 -6.29 6.46 -9.54
CA GLU A 348 -5.41 5.31 -9.76
C GLU A 348 -5.41 4.94 -11.25
N PHE A 349 -4.21 4.76 -11.81
CA PHE A 349 -4.00 4.46 -13.22
C PHE A 349 -4.72 3.16 -13.63
N ASP A 350 -4.64 2.10 -12.82
CA ASP A 350 -5.25 0.79 -13.13
C ASP A 350 -6.75 0.87 -13.44
N ARG A 351 -7.47 1.82 -12.82
CA ARG A 351 -8.91 2.02 -13.05
C ARG A 351 -9.21 2.71 -14.38
N ILE A 352 -8.34 3.64 -14.78
CA ILE A 352 -8.51 4.42 -16.00
C ILE A 352 -7.76 3.81 -17.19
N LYS A 353 -6.88 2.82 -16.97
CA LYS A 353 -6.01 2.18 -17.97
C LYS A 353 -6.76 1.82 -19.24
N THR A 354 -7.87 1.09 -19.15
CA THR A 354 -8.64 0.65 -20.33
C THR A 354 -9.19 1.85 -21.13
N ILE A 355 -9.66 2.89 -20.44
CA ILE A 355 -10.21 4.10 -21.08
C ILE A 355 -9.08 4.90 -21.72
N MET A 356 -7.95 5.03 -21.02
CA MET A 356 -6.77 5.77 -21.47
C MET A 356 -6.07 5.08 -22.65
N GLU A 357 -6.01 3.75 -22.68
CA GLU A 357 -5.53 2.99 -23.85
C GLU A 357 -6.41 3.25 -25.07
N MET A 358 -7.74 3.21 -24.92
CA MET A 358 -8.65 3.57 -26.01
C MET A 358 -8.47 5.02 -26.47
N TYR A 359 -8.23 5.93 -25.53
CA TYR A 359 -7.97 7.35 -25.81
C TYR A 359 -6.67 7.53 -26.61
N CYS A 360 -5.55 6.95 -26.15
CA CYS A 360 -4.24 7.08 -26.79
C CYS A 360 -4.20 6.39 -28.17
N ARG A 361 -4.84 5.22 -28.31
CA ARG A 361 -5.02 4.55 -29.61
C ARG A 361 -5.83 5.41 -30.59
N GLY A 362 -6.82 6.14 -30.06
CA GLY A 362 -7.63 7.07 -30.85
C GLY A 362 -6.85 8.29 -31.34
N LEU A 363 -5.88 8.76 -30.56
CA LEU A 363 -4.96 9.85 -30.95
C LEU A 363 -3.94 9.35 -31.97
N ALA A 364 -3.10 8.38 -31.61
CA ALA A 364 -1.99 7.94 -32.44
C ALA A 364 -2.40 7.25 -33.75
N GLY A 365 -3.60 6.66 -33.81
CA GLY A 365 -4.02 5.84 -34.95
C GLY A 365 -3.37 4.45 -35.01
N GLU A 366 -2.58 4.08 -34.01
CA GLU A 366 -1.88 2.79 -33.88
C GLU A 366 -2.13 2.13 -32.52
N GLU A 367 -1.67 0.89 -32.35
CA GLU A 367 -1.80 0.20 -31.06
C GLU A 367 -0.75 0.69 -30.05
N ILE A 368 -1.17 1.63 -29.19
CA ILE A 368 -0.40 2.07 -28.03
C ILE A 368 -0.85 1.32 -26.77
N LYS A 369 0.13 0.82 -26.00
CA LYS A 369 -0.06 0.28 -24.66
C LYS A 369 0.22 1.33 -23.60
N LEU A 370 -0.47 1.26 -22.47
CA LEU A 370 -0.10 2.04 -21.29
C LEU A 370 0.36 1.11 -20.17
N ALA A 371 1.43 1.51 -19.50
CA ALA A 371 2.00 0.81 -18.36
C ALA A 371 2.36 1.80 -17.27
N SER A 372 2.65 1.30 -16.07
CA SER A 372 3.04 2.16 -14.97
C SER A 372 4.53 2.48 -14.99
N SER A 373 4.91 3.69 -14.59
CA SER A 373 6.31 4.16 -14.57
C SER A 373 7.26 3.32 -13.69
N PRO A 374 6.86 2.76 -12.54
CA PRO A 374 7.69 1.82 -11.79
C PRO A 374 8.04 0.54 -12.57
N GLU A 375 7.16 0.06 -13.46
CA GLU A 375 7.46 -1.11 -14.31
C GLU A 375 8.70 -0.84 -15.18
N LEU A 376 8.92 0.41 -15.57
CA LEU A 376 10.03 0.81 -16.43
C LEU A 376 11.36 0.95 -15.67
N VAL A 377 11.30 1.33 -14.39
CA VAL A 377 12.47 1.28 -13.50
C VAL A 377 12.87 -0.17 -13.21
N ASP A 378 11.89 -1.07 -13.03
CA ASP A 378 12.15 -2.51 -12.86
C ASP A 378 12.82 -3.14 -14.10
N MET A 379 12.55 -2.60 -15.30
CA MET A 379 13.21 -3.03 -16.53
C MET A 379 14.67 -2.58 -16.62
N ASN A 380 15.07 -1.56 -15.87
CA ASN A 380 16.45 -1.06 -15.75
C ASN A 380 17.12 -0.85 -17.12
N ILE A 381 16.52 -0.01 -17.97
CA ILE A 381 16.91 0.30 -19.36
C ILE A 381 17.40 1.76 -19.51
N GLY A 382 17.79 2.43 -18.42
CA GLY A 382 18.37 3.78 -18.47
C GLY A 382 17.40 4.93 -18.15
N TRP A 383 16.20 4.63 -17.67
CA TRP A 383 15.29 5.62 -17.06
C TRP A 383 15.29 5.46 -15.55
N ALA A 384 15.38 6.57 -14.82
CA ALA A 384 15.58 6.57 -13.38
C ALA A 384 14.39 7.11 -12.57
N SER A 385 13.48 7.86 -13.22
CA SER A 385 12.34 8.48 -12.53
C SER A 385 11.14 7.54 -12.47
N VAL A 386 10.68 7.27 -11.24
CA VAL A 386 9.46 6.48 -10.96
C VAL A 386 8.20 7.33 -11.17
N GLU A 387 8.33 8.66 -11.19
CA GLU A 387 7.20 9.60 -11.18
C GLU A 387 7.07 10.42 -12.48
N SER A 388 8.11 10.46 -13.32
CA SER A 388 8.07 11.18 -14.60
C SER A 388 7.44 10.32 -15.70
N PRO A 389 6.43 10.83 -16.44
CA PRO A 389 5.86 10.11 -17.57
C PRO A 389 6.86 10.02 -18.73
N THR A 390 6.82 8.93 -19.50
CA THR A 390 7.72 8.76 -20.66
C THR A 390 7.15 7.79 -21.68
N THR A 391 7.82 7.64 -22.82
CA THR A 391 7.43 6.66 -23.85
C THR A 391 8.63 6.02 -24.54
N GLU A 392 8.49 4.73 -24.84
CA GLU A 392 9.49 3.92 -25.54
C GLU A 392 9.16 3.71 -27.03
N GLY A 393 8.20 4.43 -27.59
CA GLY A 393 7.73 4.22 -28.97
C GLY A 393 6.46 3.37 -29.09
N SER A 394 6.31 2.33 -28.27
CA SER A 394 5.12 1.44 -28.28
C SER A 394 4.27 1.50 -27.02
N THR A 395 4.90 1.88 -25.92
CA THR A 395 4.28 1.92 -24.59
C THR A 395 4.47 3.32 -24.03
N VAL A 396 3.38 3.88 -23.49
CA VAL A 396 3.40 5.14 -22.74
C VAL A 396 3.36 4.77 -21.25
N PHE A 397 4.34 5.25 -20.51
CA PHE A 397 4.49 5.04 -19.08
C PHE A 397 3.99 6.27 -18.33
N VAL A 398 3.10 6.05 -17.37
CA VAL A 398 2.49 7.11 -16.56
C VAL A 398 2.54 6.74 -15.07
N PRO A 399 2.40 7.68 -14.14
CA PRO A 399 2.41 7.38 -12.71
C PRO A 399 1.24 6.48 -12.27
N ASP A 400 1.45 5.65 -11.25
CA ASP A 400 0.41 4.75 -10.69
C ASP A 400 -0.77 5.51 -10.09
N ILE A 401 -0.50 6.61 -9.41
CA ILE A 401 -1.49 7.39 -8.66
C ILE A 401 -1.20 8.87 -8.86
N VAL A 402 -2.25 9.66 -9.14
CA VAL A 402 -2.17 11.11 -9.20
C VAL A 402 -3.20 11.73 -8.27
N ASP A 403 -2.72 12.57 -7.34
CA ASP A 403 -3.53 13.37 -6.42
C ASP A 403 -3.04 14.82 -6.36
N ARG A 404 -2.83 15.44 -7.53
CA ARG A 404 -2.33 16.81 -7.66
C ARG A 404 -3.41 17.86 -7.41
N TYR A 405 -4.67 17.53 -7.73
CA TYR A 405 -5.81 18.43 -7.68
C TYR A 405 -6.88 17.97 -6.70
N HIS A 406 -7.75 18.88 -6.29
CA HIS A 406 -8.80 18.62 -5.30
C HIS A 406 -9.97 17.77 -5.83
N THR A 407 -10.03 17.49 -7.13
CA THR A 407 -11.12 16.72 -7.74
C THR A 407 -10.60 15.63 -8.67
N LYS A 408 -11.30 14.48 -8.69
CA LYS A 408 -10.98 13.37 -9.59
C LYS A 408 -11.01 13.77 -11.07
N ASP A 409 -11.92 14.66 -11.46
CA ASP A 409 -12.05 15.12 -12.84
C ASP A 409 -10.82 15.93 -13.28
N GLU A 410 -10.23 16.71 -12.37
CA GLU A 410 -9.01 17.47 -12.63
C GLU A 410 -7.79 16.54 -12.67
N ASN A 411 -7.66 15.61 -11.72
CA ASN A 411 -6.59 14.60 -11.73
C ASN A 411 -6.68 13.68 -12.96
N PHE A 412 -7.88 13.28 -13.38
CA PHE A 412 -8.09 12.55 -14.64
C PHE A 412 -7.76 13.41 -15.86
N SER A 413 -8.01 14.72 -15.80
CA SER A 413 -7.64 15.64 -16.88
C SER A 413 -6.13 15.80 -17.01
N TRP A 414 -5.39 15.76 -15.91
CA TRP A 414 -3.93 15.71 -15.91
C TRP A 414 -3.41 14.45 -16.61
N PHE A 415 -3.95 13.27 -16.28
CA PHE A 415 -3.60 12.02 -16.99
C PHE A 415 -3.82 12.11 -18.50
N LYS A 416 -4.90 12.76 -18.94
CA LYS A 416 -5.13 13.03 -20.37
C LYS A 416 -4.06 13.93 -20.96
N VAL A 417 -3.69 15.03 -20.29
CA VAL A 417 -2.68 15.97 -20.78
C VAL A 417 -1.33 15.26 -20.96
N VAL A 418 -0.87 14.56 -19.93
CA VAL A 418 0.38 13.80 -19.94
C VAL A 418 0.38 12.75 -21.05
N SER A 419 -0.65 11.92 -21.11
CA SER A 419 -0.73 10.86 -22.12
C SER A 419 -0.81 11.45 -23.53
N THR A 420 -1.51 12.58 -23.72
CA THR A 420 -1.57 13.27 -25.01
C THR A 420 -0.20 13.80 -25.41
N HIS A 421 0.56 14.38 -24.48
CA HIS A 421 1.90 14.87 -24.77
C HIS A 421 2.85 13.75 -25.16
N GLN A 422 2.85 12.62 -24.42
CA GLN A 422 3.67 11.45 -24.78
C GLN A 422 3.27 10.86 -26.14
N VAL A 423 1.97 10.77 -26.43
CA VAL A 423 1.49 10.29 -27.73
C VAL A 423 1.83 11.27 -28.85
N ALA A 424 1.80 12.58 -28.58
CA ALA A 424 2.15 13.60 -29.55
C ALA A 424 3.61 13.47 -30.04
N ARG A 425 4.53 13.00 -29.19
CA ARG A 425 5.92 12.69 -29.59
C ARG A 425 5.98 11.63 -30.69
N LEU A 426 5.05 10.66 -30.67
CA LEU A 426 4.93 9.62 -31.69
C LEU A 426 4.20 10.15 -32.93
N GLU A 427 3.01 10.71 -32.73
CA GLU A 427 2.12 11.14 -33.80
C GLU A 427 2.72 12.27 -34.66
N PHE A 428 3.46 13.19 -34.04
CA PHE A 428 4.07 14.34 -34.72
C PHE A 428 5.58 14.17 -34.98
N GLY A 429 6.09 12.95 -34.87
CA GLY A 429 7.35 12.55 -35.48
C GLY A 429 8.63 12.84 -34.70
N SER A 430 8.57 13.12 -33.39
CA SER A 430 9.74 13.44 -32.57
C SER A 430 10.82 12.35 -32.57
N PHE A 431 10.42 11.08 -32.70
CA PHE A 431 11.33 9.92 -32.76
C PHE A 431 11.73 9.49 -34.18
N TYR A 432 11.16 10.13 -35.21
CA TYR A 432 11.40 9.79 -36.62
C TYR A 432 12.28 10.84 -37.32
N PHE A 433 13.14 11.52 -36.56
CA PHE A 433 14.11 12.45 -37.13
C PHE A 433 15.08 11.74 -38.09
N GLU A 434 15.20 12.28 -39.30
CA GLU A 434 16.13 11.83 -40.33
C GLU A 434 17.15 12.95 -40.61
N PHE A 435 18.45 12.64 -40.47
CA PHE A 435 19.50 13.66 -40.55
C PHE A 435 19.56 14.36 -41.92
N ASP A 436 19.32 13.61 -43.01
CA ASP A 436 19.43 14.09 -44.38
C ASP A 436 18.13 14.75 -44.91
N THR A 437 17.06 14.77 -44.10
CA THR A 437 15.79 15.42 -44.47
C THR A 437 15.87 16.93 -44.23
N PRO A 438 15.54 17.78 -45.23
CA PRO A 438 15.69 19.23 -45.12
C PRO A 438 14.62 19.86 -44.22
N SER A 439 15.00 20.94 -43.53
CA SER A 439 14.09 21.78 -42.75
C SER A 439 13.10 22.54 -43.66
N ALA A 440 11.88 22.74 -43.18
CA ALA A 440 10.85 23.52 -43.85
C ALA A 440 10.92 25.02 -43.52
N LEU A 441 11.42 25.36 -42.33
CA LEU A 441 11.37 26.72 -41.76
C LEU A 441 12.74 27.42 -41.70
N PHE A 442 13.84 26.67 -41.70
CA PHE A 442 15.20 27.20 -41.60
C PHE A 442 16.06 26.81 -42.80
N GLU A 443 17.17 27.52 -43.01
CA GLU A 443 18.22 27.10 -43.94
C GLU A 443 19.02 25.95 -43.31
N ASP A 444 19.20 24.84 -44.03
CA ASP A 444 19.90 23.65 -43.55
C ASP A 444 21.40 23.92 -43.32
N ARG A 445 21.82 23.99 -42.06
CA ARG A 445 23.22 24.21 -41.66
C ARG A 445 23.90 22.94 -41.12
N ARG A 446 23.13 21.91 -40.75
CA ARG A 446 23.63 20.63 -40.21
C ARG A 446 24.77 20.01 -41.02
N HIS A 447 24.63 19.92 -42.35
CA HIS A 447 25.66 19.37 -43.24
C HIS A 447 26.92 20.24 -43.33
N GLU A 448 26.79 21.56 -43.22
CA GLU A 448 27.92 22.48 -43.25
C GLU A 448 28.78 22.32 -42.00
N VAL A 449 28.14 22.21 -40.83
CA VAL A 449 28.80 21.98 -39.53
C VAL A 449 29.47 20.60 -39.49
N GLU A 450 28.78 19.54 -39.94
CA GLU A 450 29.34 18.19 -40.01
C GLU A 450 30.62 18.14 -40.87
N ALA A 451 30.59 18.77 -42.05
CA ALA A 451 31.72 18.80 -42.97
C ALA A 451 32.92 19.58 -42.40
N GLN A 452 32.68 20.67 -41.66
CA GLN A 452 33.72 21.46 -41.01
C GLN A 452 34.39 20.68 -39.87
N LYS A 453 33.59 20.03 -39.01
CA LYS A 453 34.09 19.20 -37.90
C LYS A 453 34.90 17.99 -38.40
N ALA A 454 34.46 17.37 -39.50
CA ALA A 454 35.20 16.28 -40.15
C ALA A 454 36.55 16.75 -40.74
N ALA A 455 36.62 17.97 -41.30
CA ALA A 455 37.85 18.52 -41.86
C ALA A 455 38.92 18.80 -40.79
N GLU A 456 38.51 19.13 -39.56
CA GLU A 456 39.41 19.35 -38.43
C GLU A 456 39.88 18.03 -37.80
N ASN A 457 38.98 17.08 -37.54
CA ASN A 457 39.32 15.74 -37.04
C ASN A 457 40.27 15.00 -37.99
N GLY A 458 40.10 15.18 -39.31
CA GLY A 458 41.00 14.66 -40.34
C GLY A 458 42.39 15.32 -40.40
N SER A 459 42.56 16.49 -39.78
CA SER A 459 43.85 17.21 -39.72
C SER A 459 44.72 16.78 -38.54
N ALA A 460 44.14 16.11 -37.52
CA ALA A 460 44.84 15.56 -36.37
C ALA A 460 45.53 14.20 -36.64
N ASN A 461 45.05 13.42 -37.62
CA ASN A 461 45.66 12.16 -38.06
C ASN A 461 46.33 12.32 -39.43
N GLY A 462 47.62 12.64 -39.42
CA GLY A 462 48.40 12.88 -40.64
C GLY A 462 48.52 11.67 -41.57
N SER A 463 48.36 11.94 -42.88
CA SER A 463 48.54 11.07 -44.07
C SER A 463 47.50 9.96 -44.21
N VAL A 464 46.72 9.88 -45.30
CA VAL A 464 47.15 9.32 -46.60
C VAL A 464 46.35 9.96 -47.77
N ALA A 465 47.03 10.10 -48.92
CA ALA A 465 46.49 10.57 -50.19
C ALA A 465 45.78 9.46 -51.00
N ASP A 466 44.82 9.86 -51.83
CA ASP A 466 44.35 9.21 -53.08
C ASP A 466 44.35 7.67 -53.10
N GLY A 467 43.17 7.05 -52.96
CA GLY A 467 42.95 5.68 -53.40
C GLY A 467 41.75 5.00 -52.77
N GLU A 468 40.79 4.61 -53.62
CA GLU A 468 39.87 3.47 -53.50
C GLU A 468 39.27 3.15 -52.10
N LEU A 469 37.95 3.40 -51.98
CA LEU A 469 36.99 2.73 -51.09
C LEU A 469 37.62 1.62 -50.22
N SER A 470 38.00 1.96 -48.99
CA SER A 470 38.51 0.97 -48.04
C SER A 470 38.08 1.32 -46.62
N GLY A 471 37.34 0.41 -45.99
CA GLY A 471 37.36 0.17 -44.54
C GLY A 471 36.38 0.96 -43.66
N GLU A 472 36.11 2.22 -43.92
CA GLU A 472 35.35 3.09 -42.99
C GLU A 472 33.81 2.99 -43.12
N ASP A 473 33.29 2.36 -44.18
CA ASP A 473 31.83 2.16 -44.35
C ASP A 473 31.23 1.10 -43.41
N LEU A 474 32.04 0.40 -42.62
CA LEU A 474 31.59 -0.64 -41.67
C LEU A 474 31.36 -0.12 -40.23
N GLU A 475 31.89 1.05 -39.86
CA GLU A 475 31.70 1.66 -38.52
C GLU A 475 30.43 2.53 -38.43
N ARG A 476 29.81 2.89 -39.56
CA ARG A 476 28.60 3.75 -39.62
C ARG A 476 27.26 3.00 -39.52
N GLY A 477 27.26 1.68 -39.39
CA GLY A 477 26.05 0.87 -39.58
C GLY A 477 24.96 1.02 -38.52
N TRP A 478 25.29 1.53 -37.32
CA TRP A 478 24.39 1.48 -36.15
C TRP A 478 24.25 2.80 -35.37
N ILE A 479 24.87 3.88 -35.85
CA ILE A 479 24.67 5.20 -35.24
C ILE A 479 23.28 5.69 -35.66
N THR A 480 22.45 6.06 -34.70
CA THR A 480 21.12 6.62 -34.97
C THR A 480 21.23 8.03 -35.55
N ASP A 481 20.25 8.49 -36.32
CA ASP A 481 20.28 9.85 -36.88
C ASP A 481 20.29 10.92 -35.78
N MET A 482 19.61 10.68 -34.66
CA MET A 482 19.67 11.55 -33.47
C MET A 482 21.07 11.56 -32.86
N GLN A 483 21.74 10.41 -32.72
CA GLN A 483 23.10 10.36 -32.22
C GLN A 483 24.09 11.05 -33.18
N ARG A 484 23.90 10.90 -34.50
CA ARG A 484 24.66 11.64 -35.53
C ARG A 484 24.47 13.16 -35.38
N PHE A 485 23.26 13.61 -35.07
CA PHE A 485 22.96 15.01 -34.79
C PHE A 485 23.62 15.50 -33.49
N PHE A 486 23.48 14.80 -32.37
CA PHE A 486 24.11 15.20 -31.10
C PHE A 486 25.64 15.17 -31.14
N ASN A 487 26.24 14.36 -32.03
CA ASN A 487 27.67 14.37 -32.31
C ASN A 487 28.18 15.69 -32.94
N LEU A 488 27.30 16.57 -33.42
CA LEU A 488 27.68 17.91 -33.90
C LEU A 488 28.10 18.84 -32.76
N PHE A 489 27.62 18.60 -31.54
CA PHE A 489 27.83 19.46 -30.38
C PHE A 489 29.03 18.99 -29.54
N GLU A 490 29.65 19.89 -28.78
CA GLU A 490 30.69 19.53 -27.80
C GLU A 490 30.06 19.11 -26.47
N ASP A 491 29.25 19.99 -25.91
CA ASP A 491 28.37 19.71 -24.77
C ASP A 491 27.06 19.08 -25.27
N ARG A 492 27.00 17.75 -25.23
CA ARG A 492 25.83 16.99 -25.67
C ARG A 492 24.64 17.14 -24.71
N LYS A 493 24.90 17.34 -23.41
CA LYS A 493 23.85 17.48 -22.39
C LYS A 493 23.08 18.77 -22.61
N LEU A 494 23.78 19.89 -22.82
CA LEU A 494 23.17 21.16 -23.19
C LEU A 494 22.39 21.07 -24.52
N ALA A 495 22.94 20.36 -25.52
CA ALA A 495 22.26 20.19 -26.80
C ALA A 495 20.96 19.39 -26.68
N LEU A 496 20.96 18.33 -25.85
CA LEU A 496 19.78 17.53 -25.55
C LEU A 496 18.73 18.35 -24.80
N ASP A 497 19.12 19.15 -23.81
CA ASP A 497 18.19 20.01 -23.06
C ASP A 497 17.54 21.05 -23.98
N VAL A 498 18.33 21.75 -24.80
CA VAL A 498 17.80 22.71 -25.79
C VAL A 498 16.86 22.02 -26.78
N PHE A 499 17.26 20.85 -27.32
CA PHE A 499 16.42 20.10 -28.25
C PHE A 499 15.09 19.71 -27.62
N THR A 500 15.13 19.19 -26.39
CA THR A 500 13.95 18.75 -25.64
C THR A 500 12.97 19.89 -25.42
N VAL A 501 13.46 21.05 -24.98
CA VAL A 501 12.59 22.21 -24.70
C VAL A 501 11.96 22.78 -25.97
N VAL A 502 12.74 22.86 -27.06
CA VAL A 502 12.24 23.35 -28.36
C VAL A 502 11.22 22.36 -28.94
N GLU A 503 11.50 21.07 -28.85
CA GLU A 503 10.62 20.02 -29.35
C GLU A 503 9.31 19.96 -28.58
N ASP A 504 9.37 19.98 -27.25
CA ASP A 504 8.16 19.99 -26.42
C ASP A 504 7.35 21.27 -26.65
N GLY A 505 8.00 22.42 -26.91
CA GLY A 505 7.33 23.65 -27.33
C GLY A 505 6.58 23.52 -28.66
N ARG A 506 7.19 22.84 -29.65
CA ARG A 506 6.54 22.49 -30.94
C ARG A 506 5.31 21.62 -30.71
N LEU A 507 5.47 20.58 -29.90
CA LEU A 507 4.41 19.62 -29.58
C LEU A 507 3.26 20.27 -28.81
N ASP A 508 3.56 21.07 -27.80
CA ASP A 508 2.57 21.84 -27.04
C ASP A 508 1.72 22.72 -27.95
N PHE A 509 2.36 23.43 -28.88
CA PHE A 509 1.65 24.25 -29.87
C PHE A 509 0.76 23.39 -30.77
N ARG A 510 1.32 22.30 -31.30
CA ARG A 510 0.64 21.42 -32.26
C ARG A 510 -0.54 20.67 -31.63
N VAL A 511 -0.41 20.18 -30.41
CA VAL A 511 -1.50 19.57 -29.63
C VAL A 511 -2.63 20.56 -29.39
N LYS A 512 -2.32 21.81 -28.99
CA LYS A 512 -3.33 22.86 -28.78
C LYS A 512 -4.02 23.28 -30.09
N TYR A 513 -3.34 23.18 -31.22
CA TYR A 513 -3.87 23.49 -32.55
C TYR A 513 -4.77 22.37 -33.10
N GLU A 514 -4.28 21.12 -33.13
CA GLU A 514 -4.98 19.96 -33.70
C GLU A 514 -6.10 19.43 -32.79
N TYR A 515 -5.95 19.52 -31.46
CA TYR A 515 -6.94 19.04 -30.49
C TYR A 515 -7.52 20.17 -29.60
N PRO A 516 -8.42 21.03 -30.13
CA PRO A 516 -9.05 22.09 -29.34
C PRO A 516 -9.82 21.61 -28.11
N GLY A 517 -10.22 20.33 -28.06
CA GLY A 517 -10.96 19.74 -26.95
C GLY A 517 -10.15 19.54 -25.67
N ILE A 518 -8.81 19.38 -25.76
CA ILE A 518 -7.94 19.26 -24.58
C ILE A 518 -7.30 20.58 -24.17
N LYS A 519 -7.31 21.58 -25.07
CA LYS A 519 -6.62 22.87 -24.91
C LYS A 519 -6.79 23.52 -23.53
N SER A 520 -8.01 23.60 -23.00
CA SER A 520 -8.24 24.24 -21.68
C SER A 520 -7.64 23.45 -20.51
N ALA A 521 -7.62 22.12 -20.58
CA ALA A 521 -6.96 21.30 -19.57
C ALA A 521 -5.44 21.39 -19.70
N TYR A 522 -4.95 21.44 -20.95
CA TYR A 522 -3.54 21.57 -21.28
C TYR A 522 -2.96 22.91 -20.80
N GLU A 523 -3.62 24.03 -21.10
CA GLU A 523 -3.21 25.38 -20.64
C GLU A 523 -3.19 25.47 -19.11
N ARG A 524 -4.13 24.81 -18.43
CA ARG A 524 -4.14 24.74 -16.96
C ARG A 524 -2.93 24.01 -16.42
N VAL A 525 -2.65 22.80 -16.91
CA VAL A 525 -1.50 22.01 -16.46
C VAL A 525 -0.17 22.71 -16.78
N GLN A 526 -0.09 23.39 -17.93
CA GLN A 526 1.05 24.24 -18.29
C GLN A 526 1.25 25.39 -17.30
N SER A 527 0.18 26.13 -16.97
CA SER A 527 0.22 27.21 -15.98
C SER A 527 0.66 26.71 -14.60
N ASP A 528 0.09 25.59 -14.16
CA ASP A 528 0.43 24.99 -12.86
C ASP A 528 1.89 24.51 -12.80
N SER A 529 2.44 24.05 -13.93
CA SER A 529 3.86 23.66 -14.03
C SER A 529 4.80 24.86 -14.07
N SER A 530 4.31 26.02 -14.53
CA SER A 530 5.05 27.28 -14.51
C SER A 530 5.14 27.89 -13.12
N GLU A 531 4.08 27.80 -12.30
CA GLU A 531 4.06 28.35 -10.94
C GLU A 531 5.04 27.66 -9.98
N GLY A 532 5.41 26.40 -10.26
CA GLY A 532 6.34 25.61 -9.45
C GLY A 532 7.81 25.72 -9.84
N ARG A 533 8.16 26.50 -10.88
CA ARG A 533 9.54 26.57 -11.41
C ARG A 533 10.50 27.28 -10.44
N PRO A 534 11.79 26.90 -10.44
CA PRO A 534 12.84 27.57 -9.68
C PRO A 534 13.04 29.02 -10.13
N GLU A 535 13.51 29.88 -9.22
CA GLU A 535 13.77 31.30 -9.50
C GLU A 535 14.94 31.47 -10.48
N ILE A 536 14.65 32.01 -11.68
CA ILE A 536 15.63 32.17 -12.77
C ILE A 536 16.81 33.07 -12.37
N THR A 537 16.60 34.04 -11.47
CA THR A 537 17.62 35.00 -11.05
C THR A 537 18.67 34.42 -10.11
N GLU A 538 18.42 33.22 -9.55
CA GLU A 538 19.37 32.52 -8.68
C GLU A 538 20.29 31.57 -9.47
N MET A 539 20.06 31.43 -10.78
CA MET A 539 20.82 30.52 -11.64
C MET A 539 22.04 31.19 -12.29
N PRO A 540 23.11 30.44 -12.55
CA PRO A 540 24.20 30.85 -13.44
C PRO A 540 23.70 31.26 -14.84
N ALA A 541 24.44 32.15 -15.51
CA ALA A 541 23.99 32.79 -16.74
C ALA A 541 23.59 31.81 -17.86
N ARG A 542 24.28 30.65 -18.03
CA ARG A 542 23.92 29.69 -19.08
C ARG A 542 22.65 28.92 -18.72
N GLU A 543 22.56 28.45 -17.49
CA GLU A 543 21.39 27.73 -16.95
C GLU A 543 20.14 28.62 -16.98
N ALA A 544 20.30 29.90 -16.63
CA ALA A 544 19.24 30.90 -16.74
C ALA A 544 18.73 31.06 -18.18
N MET A 545 19.59 30.97 -19.20
CA MET A 545 19.16 31.05 -20.61
C MET A 545 18.42 29.80 -21.08
N VAL A 546 18.72 28.63 -20.52
CA VAL A 546 17.93 27.40 -20.75
C VAL A 546 16.59 27.50 -20.02
N GLU A 547 16.56 27.98 -18.76
CA GLU A 547 15.31 28.24 -18.03
C GLU A 547 14.44 29.29 -18.72
N PHE A 548 15.04 30.34 -19.28
CA PHE A 548 14.36 31.34 -20.12
C PHE A 548 13.64 30.66 -21.29
N LEU A 549 14.31 29.73 -21.97
CA LEU A 549 13.73 28.95 -23.06
C LEU A 549 12.59 28.03 -22.57
N VAL A 550 12.73 27.40 -21.39
CA VAL A 550 11.65 26.60 -20.77
C VAL A 550 10.42 27.46 -20.52
N ARG A 551 10.58 28.61 -19.86
CA ARG A 551 9.50 29.55 -19.55
C ARG A 551 8.83 30.10 -20.81
N LEU A 552 9.62 30.40 -21.84
CA LEU A 552 9.11 30.78 -23.15
C LEU A 552 8.26 29.67 -23.78
N SER A 553 8.71 28.41 -23.71
CA SER A 553 7.98 27.26 -24.26
C SER A 553 6.66 26.98 -23.52
N LEU A 554 6.61 27.27 -22.21
CA LEU A 554 5.40 27.15 -21.38
C LEU A 554 4.39 28.29 -21.60
N GLN A 555 4.72 29.26 -22.45
CA GLN A 555 3.91 30.45 -22.71
C GLN A 555 3.66 31.30 -21.46
N HIS A 556 4.66 31.37 -20.58
CA HIS A 556 4.64 32.29 -19.43
C HIS A 556 4.79 33.75 -19.89
N ASP A 557 4.69 34.67 -18.92
CA ASP A 557 4.37 36.09 -19.06
C ASP A 557 5.16 36.82 -20.15
N ARG A 558 4.57 37.94 -20.60
CA ARG A 558 5.12 38.85 -21.61
C ARG A 558 6.57 39.27 -21.31
N GLU A 559 6.94 39.29 -20.04
CA GLU A 559 8.22 39.74 -19.51
C GLU A 559 8.90 38.56 -18.80
N ILE A 560 10.01 38.06 -19.37
CA ILE A 560 10.84 37.00 -18.75
C ILE A 560 12.21 37.62 -18.39
N PRO A 561 12.71 37.48 -17.15
CA PRO A 561 14.02 38.01 -16.77
C PRO A 561 15.16 37.35 -17.55
N ALA A 562 16.11 38.15 -18.02
CA ALA A 562 17.39 37.69 -18.58
C ALA A 562 18.54 38.54 -18.03
N PRO A 563 19.78 38.01 -17.98
CA PRO A 563 20.94 38.81 -17.59
C PRO A 563 21.12 40.03 -18.50
N HIS A 564 21.36 41.21 -17.93
CA HIS A 564 21.44 42.49 -18.64
C HIS A 564 22.39 42.43 -19.85
N ASP A 565 23.54 41.77 -19.71
CA ASP A 565 24.56 41.66 -20.76
C ASP A 565 24.18 40.70 -21.90
N TYR A 566 23.15 39.86 -21.70
CA TYR A 566 22.71 38.82 -22.63
C TYR A 566 21.26 39.01 -23.13
N VAL A 567 20.66 40.18 -22.93
CA VAL A 567 19.28 40.49 -23.37
C VAL A 567 19.08 40.34 -24.88
N GLU A 568 20.06 40.75 -25.69
CA GLU A 568 19.95 40.63 -27.15
C GLU A 568 20.00 39.16 -27.61
N GLN A 569 20.82 38.33 -26.96
CA GLN A 569 20.88 36.89 -27.15
C GLN A 569 19.56 36.23 -26.74
N ALA A 570 18.94 36.66 -25.64
CA ALA A 570 17.63 36.18 -25.21
C ALA A 570 16.54 36.48 -26.25
N LYS A 571 16.56 37.68 -26.87
CA LYS A 571 15.65 38.02 -27.98
C LYS A 571 15.89 37.16 -29.21
N GLN A 572 17.14 36.88 -29.57
CA GLN A 572 17.48 36.00 -30.68
C GLN A 572 16.96 34.57 -30.44
N ILE A 573 17.17 34.02 -29.24
CA ILE A 573 16.65 32.70 -28.84
C ILE A 573 15.12 32.69 -28.95
N ALA A 574 14.45 33.73 -28.45
CA ALA A 574 13.00 33.84 -28.53
C ALA A 574 12.49 33.91 -29.97
N ALA A 575 13.19 34.62 -30.86
CA ALA A 575 12.85 34.69 -32.29
C ALA A 575 12.96 33.31 -32.97
N VAL A 576 14.02 32.55 -32.68
CA VAL A 576 14.21 31.19 -33.22
C VAL A 576 13.13 30.24 -32.69
N ALA A 577 12.90 30.20 -31.37
CA ALA A 577 11.93 29.30 -30.75
C ALA A 577 10.49 29.56 -31.21
N ARG A 578 10.11 30.83 -31.43
CA ARG A 578 8.78 31.19 -31.94
C ARG A 578 8.53 30.68 -33.36
N GLN A 579 9.56 30.62 -34.21
CA GLN A 579 9.40 30.16 -35.59
C GLN A 579 8.88 28.71 -35.66
N ILE A 580 9.22 27.90 -34.66
CA ILE A 580 8.79 26.50 -34.52
C ILE A 580 7.38 26.36 -33.93
N MET A 581 6.83 27.41 -33.32
CA MET A 581 5.44 27.44 -32.84
C MET A 581 4.46 27.58 -34.03
N ASN A 582 4.54 26.62 -34.96
CA ASN A 582 3.80 26.56 -36.21
C ASN A 582 3.27 25.13 -36.41
N ALA A 583 2.06 24.99 -36.94
CA ALA A 583 1.42 23.69 -37.16
C ALA A 583 2.12 22.84 -38.23
N GLU A 584 2.84 23.47 -39.16
CA GLU A 584 3.60 22.80 -40.22
C GLU A 584 5.03 22.44 -39.80
N ALA A 585 5.49 22.85 -38.60
CA ALA A 585 6.84 22.58 -38.14
C ALA A 585 7.10 21.09 -37.90
N THR A 586 8.24 20.61 -38.36
CA THR A 586 8.71 19.22 -38.21
C THR A 586 9.84 19.09 -37.20
N VAL A 587 10.25 17.87 -36.87
CA VAL A 587 11.38 17.62 -35.96
C VAL A 587 12.71 18.07 -36.58
N GLU A 588 12.81 18.11 -37.91
CA GLU A 588 13.96 18.66 -38.63
C GLU A 588 14.09 20.18 -38.42
N ASP A 589 12.96 20.90 -38.30
CA ASP A 589 12.97 22.31 -37.92
C ASP A 589 13.46 22.49 -36.48
N THR A 590 13.03 21.63 -35.56
CA THR A 590 13.55 21.57 -34.18
C THR A 590 15.06 21.38 -34.16
N ALA A 591 15.61 20.47 -34.97
CA ALA A 591 17.04 20.24 -35.06
C ALA A 591 17.81 21.50 -35.54
N GLU A 592 17.31 22.18 -36.57
CA GLU A 592 17.93 23.42 -37.09
C GLU A 592 17.82 24.62 -36.14
N ALA A 593 16.73 24.73 -35.37
CA ALA A 593 16.65 25.73 -34.31
C ALA A 593 17.54 25.40 -33.12
N THR A 594 17.63 24.13 -32.74
CA THR A 594 18.52 23.66 -31.66
C THR A 594 19.96 24.05 -31.98
N LEU A 595 20.38 23.87 -33.23
CA LEU A 595 21.71 24.27 -33.69
C LEU A 595 21.98 25.76 -33.47
N ARG A 596 21.02 26.63 -33.82
CA ARG A 596 21.12 28.09 -33.66
C ARG A 596 21.08 28.53 -32.20
N ILE A 597 20.15 27.98 -31.41
CA ILE A 597 19.99 28.30 -30.00
C ILE A 597 21.22 27.83 -29.21
N TYR A 598 21.72 26.63 -29.50
CA TYR A 598 22.94 26.12 -28.89
C TYR A 598 24.14 27.02 -29.19
N ALA A 599 24.33 27.44 -30.45
CA ALA A 599 25.44 28.32 -30.83
C ALA A 599 25.41 29.66 -30.06
N ILE A 600 24.21 30.17 -29.76
CA ILE A 600 24.05 31.36 -28.90
C ILE A 600 24.39 31.03 -27.44
N ILE A 601 23.79 30.00 -26.85
CA ILE A 601 23.93 29.67 -25.41
C ILE A 601 25.35 29.21 -25.07
N SER A 602 25.99 28.42 -25.95
CA SER A 602 27.37 27.93 -25.76
C SER A 602 28.42 29.03 -25.73
N SER A 603 28.14 30.19 -26.36
CA SER A 603 28.99 31.38 -26.35
C SER A 603 28.93 32.17 -25.02
N ILE A 604 27.91 31.91 -24.19
CA ILE A 604 27.69 32.58 -22.91
C ILE A 604 28.45 31.82 -21.80
N PRO A 605 29.32 32.49 -21.01
CA PRO A 605 30.00 31.86 -19.88
C PRO A 605 29.01 31.52 -18.75
N ASN A 606 29.14 30.33 -18.14
CA ASN A 606 28.30 29.94 -17.01
C ASN A 606 28.80 30.53 -15.68
N GLU A 607 28.43 31.78 -15.41
CA GLU A 607 28.82 32.53 -14.20
C GLU A 607 27.61 33.09 -13.43
N GLU A 608 27.77 33.31 -12.12
CA GLU A 608 26.74 33.94 -11.29
C GLU A 608 26.54 35.41 -11.66
N VAL A 609 25.29 35.79 -11.94
CA VAL A 609 24.91 37.16 -12.29
C VAL A 609 24.41 37.90 -11.04
N PRO A 610 24.92 39.10 -10.71
CA PRO A 610 24.43 39.89 -9.59
C PRO A 610 22.93 40.19 -9.69
N GLU A 611 22.20 40.20 -8.56
CA GLU A 611 20.74 40.47 -8.51
C GLU A 611 20.32 41.81 -9.17
N ASP A 612 21.21 42.80 -9.24
CA ASP A 612 20.93 44.12 -9.84
C ASP A 612 21.10 44.13 -11.38
N ASP A 613 21.68 43.10 -11.99
CA ASP A 613 22.06 43.04 -13.41
C ASP A 613 21.12 42.12 -14.23
N TRP A 614 19.81 42.22 -13.97
CA TRP A 614 18.74 41.50 -14.67
C TRP A 614 17.73 42.47 -15.29
N ASP A 615 17.34 42.20 -16.54
CA ASP A 615 16.34 42.96 -17.27
C ASP A 615 15.19 42.06 -17.73
N ASP A 616 13.97 42.57 -17.66
CA ASP A 616 12.78 41.90 -18.19
C ASP A 616 12.72 42.02 -19.73
N VAL A 617 12.70 40.89 -20.42
CA VAL A 617 12.63 40.82 -21.88
C VAL A 617 11.18 40.69 -22.33
N ASP A 618 10.67 41.68 -23.08
CA ASP A 618 9.35 41.58 -23.72
C ASP A 618 9.42 40.64 -24.92
N THR A 619 8.66 39.55 -24.85
CA THR A 619 8.63 38.51 -25.87
C THR A 619 7.55 38.74 -26.96
N GLU A 620 6.73 39.78 -26.87
CA GLU A 620 5.65 40.12 -27.83
C GLU A 620 6.02 41.21 -28.87
N GLU A 621 7.03 42.06 -28.66
CA GLU A 621 7.25 43.26 -29.50
C GLU A 621 7.62 42.96 -30.98
N ASP A 622 8.15 41.77 -31.30
CA ASP A 622 8.72 41.44 -32.61
C ASP A 622 7.86 40.46 -33.48
N GLN A 623 6.56 40.35 -33.21
CA GLN A 623 5.67 39.34 -33.85
C GLN A 623 5.46 39.50 -35.39
N GLU A 624 5.87 40.61 -36.00
CA GLU A 624 5.56 40.92 -37.42
C GLU A 624 6.75 40.81 -38.39
N GLU A 625 7.96 40.46 -37.91
CA GLU A 625 9.16 40.37 -38.77
C GLU A 625 9.42 38.92 -39.24
N GLU A 626 9.72 38.76 -40.54
CA GLU A 626 10.15 37.47 -41.11
C GLU A 626 11.53 37.13 -40.56
N TYR A 627 11.66 35.99 -39.88
CA TYR A 627 12.92 35.58 -39.25
C TYR A 627 14.05 35.50 -40.30
N THR A 628 15.19 36.09 -39.95
CA THR A 628 16.44 35.94 -40.70
C THR A 628 17.56 35.66 -39.71
N ASP A 629 18.51 34.79 -40.08
CA ASP A 629 19.67 34.49 -39.25
C ASP A 629 20.38 35.81 -38.88
N PRO A 630 20.74 36.03 -37.60
CA PRO A 630 21.56 37.15 -37.19
C PRO A 630 22.86 37.27 -38.01
N ASP A 631 23.34 38.49 -38.23
CA ASP A 631 24.53 38.78 -39.05
C ASP A 631 25.79 38.00 -38.57
N ASP A 632 25.84 37.64 -37.28
CA ASP A 632 26.91 36.90 -36.60
C ASP A 632 26.66 35.39 -36.46
N MET A 633 25.48 34.88 -36.81
CA MET A 633 25.12 33.47 -36.65
C MET A 633 26.06 32.52 -37.41
N GLN A 634 26.50 32.92 -38.61
CA GLN A 634 27.45 32.11 -39.39
C GLN A 634 28.83 32.04 -38.73
N ASP A 635 29.26 33.10 -38.06
CA ASP A 635 30.52 33.12 -37.31
C ASP A 635 30.40 32.27 -36.03
N LEU A 636 29.26 32.31 -35.33
CA LEU A 636 28.99 31.47 -34.15
C LEU A 636 28.96 29.97 -34.50
N LEU A 637 28.24 29.59 -35.56
CA LEU A 637 28.21 28.20 -36.04
C LEU A 637 29.58 27.70 -36.48
N GLN A 638 30.43 28.57 -37.02
CA GLN A 638 31.81 28.23 -37.36
C GLN A 638 32.68 28.04 -36.11
N GLN A 639 32.52 28.87 -35.08
CA GLN A 639 33.24 28.71 -33.80
C GLN A 639 32.88 27.40 -33.12
N MET A 640 31.58 27.08 -33.10
CA MET A 640 31.04 25.81 -32.62
C MET A 640 31.59 24.61 -33.40
N ALA A 641 31.62 24.68 -34.74
CA ALA A 641 32.15 23.60 -35.57
C ALA A 641 33.65 23.36 -35.36
N MET A 642 34.39 24.42 -34.97
CA MET A 642 35.84 24.38 -34.70
C MET A 642 36.19 24.04 -33.25
N GLY A 643 35.20 23.80 -32.39
CA GLY A 643 35.41 23.53 -30.96
C GLY A 643 36.12 24.66 -30.20
N MET A 644 36.02 25.90 -30.71
CA MET A 644 36.68 27.06 -30.10
C MET A 644 35.89 27.66 -28.94
N ASP A 645 34.67 27.16 -28.69
CA ASP A 645 33.76 27.64 -27.66
C ASP A 645 34.26 27.37 -26.23
N MET A 646 35.13 26.35 -26.08
CA MET A 646 35.74 25.96 -24.80
C MET A 646 37.11 26.60 -24.54
N GLU A 647 37.84 27.03 -25.58
CA GLU A 647 39.22 27.55 -25.44
C GLU A 647 39.31 28.98 -24.88
N PHE A 648 38.22 29.74 -24.92
CA PHE A 648 38.16 31.14 -24.46
C PHE A 648 37.46 31.33 -23.10
N ARG A 649 37.10 30.23 -22.42
CA ARG A 649 36.34 30.25 -21.16
C ARG A 649 37.19 30.66 -19.95
N PRO A 650 36.67 31.48 -19.01
CA PRO A 650 37.39 31.82 -17.78
C PRO A 650 37.61 30.57 -16.91
N ASP A 651 38.79 30.44 -16.28
CA ASP A 651 39.10 29.36 -15.31
C ASP A 651 38.12 29.31 -14.10
N SER A 652 37.26 30.30 -13.92
CA SER A 652 36.28 30.43 -12.82
C SER A 652 34.85 30.02 -13.18
N GLU A 653 34.61 29.52 -14.39
CA GLU A 653 33.29 29.11 -14.88
C GLU A 653 32.78 27.84 -14.19
N GLN A 654 31.47 27.79 -13.91
CA GLN A 654 30.80 26.62 -13.34
C GLN A 654 30.47 25.60 -14.44
N GLU A 655 30.47 24.30 -14.13
CA GLU A 655 29.96 23.28 -15.04
C GLU A 655 28.44 23.47 -15.25
N TYR A 656 27.93 23.08 -16.41
CA TYR A 656 26.50 23.20 -16.72
C TYR A 656 25.70 22.07 -16.07
N GLU A 657 24.67 22.42 -15.31
CA GLU A 657 23.67 21.48 -14.79
C GLU A 657 22.32 21.63 -15.52
N SER A 658 21.64 20.52 -15.78
CA SER A 658 20.33 20.54 -16.46
C SER A 658 19.26 21.16 -15.57
N SER A 659 18.38 21.98 -16.16
CA SER A 659 17.22 22.55 -15.46
C SER A 659 16.24 21.47 -15.02
N GLU A 660 15.43 21.77 -14.00
CA GLU A 660 14.34 20.88 -13.56
C GLU A 660 13.41 20.51 -14.73
N GLU A 661 13.01 19.23 -14.83
CA GLU A 661 12.09 18.75 -15.85
C GLU A 661 10.71 19.41 -15.69
N VAL A 662 9.91 19.41 -16.76
CA VAL A 662 8.51 19.85 -16.70
C VAL A 662 7.63 18.62 -16.45
N ASP A 663 6.96 18.58 -15.29
CA ASP A 663 6.20 17.43 -14.78
C ASP A 663 5.34 16.70 -15.82
N TYR A 664 4.58 17.43 -16.64
CA TYR A 664 3.64 16.81 -17.57
C TYR A 664 4.29 16.38 -18.89
N ARG A 665 5.46 16.94 -19.23
CA ARG A 665 6.25 16.62 -20.42
C ARG A 665 7.13 15.40 -20.19
N GLY A 666 7.62 15.24 -18.96
CA GLY A 666 8.38 14.07 -18.51
C GLY A 666 9.63 13.76 -19.32
N ASP A 667 10.20 12.58 -19.08
CA ASP A 667 11.52 12.19 -19.60
C ASP A 667 11.47 11.94 -21.12
N PHE A 668 12.42 12.53 -21.86
CA PHE A 668 12.51 12.45 -23.32
C PHE A 668 13.85 11.86 -23.77
N LYS A 669 13.79 10.69 -24.40
CA LYS A 669 14.97 9.91 -24.83
C LYS A 669 14.96 9.56 -26.31
N PRO A 670 15.12 10.54 -27.21
CA PRO A 670 15.04 10.31 -28.65
C PRO A 670 16.08 9.33 -29.23
N GLU A 671 17.35 9.36 -28.80
CA GLU A 671 18.40 8.45 -29.25
C GLU A 671 18.07 7.00 -28.89
N LEU A 672 17.70 6.75 -27.62
CA LEU A 672 17.41 5.42 -27.12
C LEU A 672 16.15 4.82 -27.75
N VAL A 673 15.10 5.63 -27.93
CA VAL A 673 13.86 5.19 -28.60
C VAL A 673 14.10 4.91 -30.08
N GLN A 674 14.90 5.73 -30.78
CA GLN A 674 15.26 5.48 -32.17
C GLN A 674 16.07 4.17 -32.30
N LEU A 675 17.01 3.92 -31.38
CA LEU A 675 17.78 2.67 -31.31
C LEU A 675 16.88 1.44 -31.05
N LEU A 676 16.01 1.51 -30.05
CA LEU A 676 15.02 0.46 -29.74
C LEU A 676 14.13 0.14 -30.96
N THR A 677 13.70 1.18 -31.68
CA THR A 677 12.89 1.04 -32.88
C THR A 677 13.65 0.32 -33.99
N GLN A 678 14.92 0.67 -34.23
CA GLN A 678 15.78 -0.01 -35.20
C GLN A 678 16.00 -1.49 -34.85
N LEU A 679 16.24 -1.80 -33.57
CA LEU A 679 16.40 -3.18 -33.09
C LEU A 679 15.13 -4.02 -33.29
N ARG A 680 13.95 -3.45 -32.99
CA ARG A 680 12.64 -4.10 -33.20
C ARG A 680 12.35 -4.36 -34.68
N MET A 681 12.71 -3.42 -35.58
CA MET A 681 12.56 -3.59 -37.03
C MET A 681 13.43 -4.73 -37.57
N GLN A 682 14.67 -4.87 -37.09
CA GLN A 682 15.56 -5.97 -37.50
C GLN A 682 14.98 -7.36 -37.16
N GLN A 683 14.25 -7.49 -36.05
CA GLN A 683 13.58 -8.74 -35.69
C GLN A 683 12.47 -9.11 -36.69
N GLN A 684 11.69 -8.13 -37.16
CA GLN A 684 10.65 -8.36 -38.17
C GLN A 684 11.27 -8.76 -39.52
N ASP A 685 12.38 -8.12 -39.90
CA ASP A 685 13.08 -8.41 -41.16
C ASP A 685 13.87 -9.74 -41.14
N ASN A 686 14.33 -10.22 -39.99
CA ASN A 686 14.97 -11.54 -39.88
C ASN A 686 14.00 -12.71 -40.17
N ALA A 687 12.69 -12.46 -40.26
CA ALA A 687 11.71 -13.42 -40.76
C ALA A 687 11.62 -13.46 -42.31
N GLY A 688 12.28 -12.54 -43.04
CA GLY A 688 12.32 -12.48 -44.49
C GLY A 688 13.69 -12.03 -45.03
N GLU A 689 14.46 -12.97 -45.59
CA GLU A 689 15.78 -12.81 -46.25
C GLU A 689 16.26 -11.36 -46.48
N SER A 690 16.96 -10.80 -45.50
CA SER A 690 17.75 -9.56 -45.57
C SER A 690 19.16 -9.80 -45.02
N THR A 691 20.16 -9.20 -45.65
CA THR A 691 21.60 -9.41 -45.44
C THR A 691 22.21 -8.30 -44.57
N GLY A 692 21.91 -8.29 -43.27
CA GLY A 692 22.58 -7.44 -42.27
C GLY A 692 23.18 -8.28 -41.14
N GLU A 693 24.38 -7.95 -40.68
CA GLU A 693 24.95 -8.56 -39.47
C GLU A 693 24.20 -8.04 -38.22
N PRO A 694 23.81 -8.91 -37.25
CA PRO A 694 23.21 -8.47 -36.00
C PRO A 694 24.21 -7.66 -35.17
N ILE A 695 23.73 -6.61 -34.48
CA ILE A 695 24.55 -5.79 -33.58
C ILE A 695 25.20 -6.68 -32.51
N THR A 696 26.48 -6.46 -32.20
CA THR A 696 27.16 -7.17 -31.11
C THR A 696 26.98 -6.43 -29.79
N GLN A 697 26.98 -7.15 -28.66
CA GLN A 697 26.88 -6.55 -27.32
C GLN A 697 27.94 -5.46 -27.07
N GLU A 698 29.19 -5.68 -27.49
CA GLU A 698 30.27 -4.68 -27.38
C GLU A 698 29.98 -3.40 -28.18
N GLN A 699 29.29 -3.50 -29.33
CA GLN A 699 28.89 -2.35 -30.15
C GLN A 699 27.73 -1.59 -29.50
N LEU A 700 26.78 -2.32 -28.89
CA LEU A 700 25.67 -1.71 -28.16
C LEU A 700 26.16 -0.96 -26.92
N GLU A 701 27.12 -1.53 -26.17
CA GLU A 701 27.78 -0.88 -25.04
C GLU A 701 28.50 0.42 -25.46
N GLU A 702 29.19 0.41 -26.60
CA GLU A 702 29.85 1.60 -27.15
C GLU A 702 28.86 2.71 -27.58
N LEU A 703 27.70 2.34 -28.14
CA LEU A 703 26.65 3.30 -28.48
C LEU A 703 26.04 3.94 -27.23
N LEU A 704 25.76 3.14 -26.19
CA LEU A 704 25.23 3.62 -24.91
C LEU A 704 26.22 4.52 -24.18
N GLN A 705 27.52 4.19 -24.21
CA GLN A 705 28.56 5.03 -23.63
C GLN A 705 28.61 6.43 -24.27
N ASN A 706 28.25 6.52 -25.54
CA ASN A 706 28.25 7.76 -26.31
C ASN A 706 26.88 8.46 -26.37
N SER A 707 25.86 7.97 -25.65
CA SER A 707 24.53 8.61 -25.63
C SER A 707 24.53 9.86 -24.75
N ALA A 708 23.82 10.90 -25.18
CA ALA A 708 23.63 12.13 -24.38
C ALA A 708 22.64 11.94 -23.22
N GLU A 709 21.85 10.86 -23.24
CA GLU A 709 20.67 10.65 -22.37
C GLU A 709 20.97 9.87 -21.09
N LEU A 710 22.15 9.28 -20.98
CA LEU A 710 22.53 8.40 -19.88
C LEU A 710 23.49 9.11 -18.93
N ASP A 711 22.98 9.55 -17.78
CA ASP A 711 23.81 10.10 -16.70
C ASP A 711 24.43 8.97 -15.87
N LEU A 712 25.61 8.52 -16.28
CA LEU A 712 26.32 7.37 -15.67
C LEU A 712 26.89 7.69 -14.27
N GLU A 713 26.84 8.95 -13.81
CA GLU A 713 27.37 9.35 -12.50
C GLU A 713 26.38 9.11 -11.34
N ALA A 714 25.08 9.02 -11.62
CA ALA A 714 24.03 8.90 -10.60
C ALA A 714 23.87 7.49 -9.99
N VAL A 715 24.52 6.46 -10.55
CA VAL A 715 24.40 5.06 -10.10
C VAL A 715 25.64 4.68 -9.25
N GLU A 716 25.51 4.71 -7.91
CA GLU A 716 26.58 4.25 -7.00
C GLU A 716 26.88 2.75 -7.19
N GLY A 717 27.88 2.41 -8.01
CA GLY A 717 28.31 1.02 -8.26
C GLY A 717 29.47 0.90 -9.28
N ASP A 718 30.02 -0.31 -9.43
CA ASP A 718 31.07 -0.62 -10.42
C ASP A 718 30.54 -0.34 -11.85
N LEU A 719 31.01 0.76 -12.46
CA LEU A 719 30.53 1.31 -13.74
C LEU A 719 30.55 0.33 -14.94
N GLN A 720 31.33 -0.74 -14.87
CA GLN A 720 31.42 -1.74 -15.94
C GLN A 720 30.33 -2.81 -15.86
N ASP A 721 29.87 -3.16 -14.66
CA ASP A 721 28.83 -4.19 -14.49
C ASP A 721 27.43 -3.63 -14.81
N THR A 722 27.19 -2.34 -14.59
CA THR A 722 25.90 -1.68 -14.91
C THR A 722 25.66 -1.54 -16.41
N GLN A 723 26.68 -1.22 -17.20
CA GLN A 723 26.58 -1.04 -18.66
C GLN A 723 26.18 -2.33 -19.40
N GLY A 724 26.81 -3.46 -19.05
CA GLY A 724 26.46 -4.76 -19.62
C GLY A 724 25.03 -5.18 -19.26
N MET A 725 24.55 -4.84 -18.05
CA MET A 725 23.16 -5.08 -17.64
C MET A 725 22.16 -4.22 -18.42
N PHE A 726 22.47 -2.95 -18.70
CA PHE A 726 21.62 -2.08 -19.54
C PHE A 726 21.50 -2.62 -20.97
N ALA A 727 22.63 -3.01 -21.57
CA ALA A 727 22.67 -3.61 -22.90
C ALA A 727 21.88 -4.93 -22.96
N ASP A 728 22.02 -5.80 -21.95
CA ASP A 728 21.29 -7.06 -21.86
C ASP A 728 19.77 -6.85 -21.73
N ASN A 729 19.35 -5.89 -20.89
CA ASN A 729 17.94 -5.56 -20.70
C ASN A 729 17.31 -4.92 -21.96
N LEU A 730 18.05 -4.04 -22.66
CA LEU A 730 17.65 -3.49 -23.96
C LEU A 730 17.42 -4.58 -25.00
N LEU A 731 18.34 -5.53 -25.11
CA LEU A 731 18.22 -6.65 -26.04
C LEU A 731 17.01 -7.54 -25.71
N LYS A 732 16.73 -7.76 -24.42
CA LYS A 732 15.56 -8.50 -23.95
C LYS A 732 14.25 -7.79 -24.30
N GLU A 733 14.17 -6.48 -24.11
CA GLU A 733 12.99 -5.67 -24.45
C GLU A 733 12.76 -5.55 -25.97
N ALA A 734 13.85 -5.48 -26.73
CA ALA A 734 13.81 -5.62 -28.20
C ALA A 734 13.45 -7.05 -28.67
N GLY A 735 13.30 -8.02 -27.76
CA GLY A 735 12.89 -9.39 -28.05
C GLY A 735 13.99 -10.29 -28.61
N MET A 736 15.27 -9.96 -28.43
CA MET A 736 16.40 -10.80 -28.83
C MET A 736 16.62 -11.93 -27.78
N GLN A 737 16.48 -13.20 -28.19
CA GLN A 737 16.64 -14.35 -27.31
C GLN A 737 18.12 -14.59 -26.94
N LEU A 738 18.49 -14.31 -25.70
CA LEU A 738 19.70 -14.85 -25.07
C LEU A 738 19.42 -16.27 -24.51
N PRO A 739 20.43 -17.17 -24.41
CA PRO A 739 20.24 -18.52 -23.90
C PRO A 739 19.80 -18.50 -22.42
N ASP A 740 18.70 -19.19 -22.11
CA ASP A 740 18.16 -19.37 -20.75
C ASP A 740 19.23 -19.79 -19.73
N ASN A 741 19.48 -18.93 -18.73
CA ASN A 741 20.30 -19.26 -17.58
C ASN A 741 19.40 -19.88 -16.47
N PRO A 742 19.53 -21.17 -16.10
CA PRO A 742 18.51 -21.89 -15.34
C PRO A 742 18.56 -21.72 -13.81
N GLU A 743 19.03 -20.58 -13.29
CA GLU A 743 19.44 -20.48 -11.89
C GLU A 743 18.75 -19.40 -11.04
N PHE A 744 17.53 -18.97 -11.36
CA PHE A 744 16.69 -18.25 -10.39
C PHE A 744 15.22 -18.64 -10.49
N SER A 745 14.85 -19.72 -9.81
CA SER A 745 13.46 -20.09 -9.55
C SER A 745 13.37 -20.87 -8.24
N ASN A 746 12.53 -20.34 -7.34
CA ASN A 746 12.07 -20.88 -6.05
C ASN A 746 12.76 -20.31 -4.80
N GLY A 747 12.25 -19.17 -4.33
CA GLY A 747 12.39 -18.73 -2.94
C GLY A 747 11.41 -19.47 -2.01
N PRO A 748 11.75 -19.66 -0.72
CA PRO A 748 10.91 -20.38 0.25
C PRO A 748 9.80 -19.50 0.84
N PHE A 749 8.63 -20.10 1.10
CA PHE A 749 7.47 -19.44 1.71
C PHE A 749 7.77 -18.92 3.13
N VAL A 750 7.48 -17.63 3.37
CA VAL A 750 7.53 -16.99 4.69
C VAL A 750 6.10 -16.88 5.24
N HIS A 751 5.89 -17.32 6.48
CA HIS A 751 4.61 -17.23 7.19
C HIS A 751 4.46 -15.86 7.88
N ILE A 752 3.25 -15.27 7.83
CA ILE A 752 2.84 -14.08 8.59
C ILE A 752 1.59 -14.44 9.43
N ASP A 753 1.55 -13.97 10.68
CA ASP A 753 0.64 -14.39 11.76
C ASP A 753 -0.86 -14.02 11.59
N GLU A 754 -1.68 -14.67 12.43
CA GLU A 754 -3.15 -14.80 12.48
C GLU A 754 -3.99 -13.52 12.73
N ASP A 755 -3.42 -12.31 12.59
CA ASP A 755 -4.12 -11.01 12.69
C ASP A 755 -4.07 -10.19 11.38
N GLY A 756 -3.68 -10.80 10.26
CA GLY A 756 -3.16 -10.00 9.15
C GLY A 756 -4.18 -9.23 8.32
N ASP A 757 -3.63 -8.21 7.66
CA ASP A 757 -4.24 -7.23 6.77
C ASP A 757 -4.68 -7.83 5.42
N SER A 758 -5.10 -6.96 4.50
CA SER A 758 -5.41 -7.30 3.11
C SER A 758 -4.20 -7.95 2.41
N LEU A 759 -4.47 -8.89 1.50
CA LEU A 759 -3.44 -9.63 0.76
C LEU A 759 -3.27 -9.10 -0.66
N GLU A 760 -2.05 -9.20 -1.20
CA GLU A 760 -1.70 -8.78 -2.56
C GLU A 760 -1.28 -9.97 -3.43
N ALA A 761 -1.56 -9.88 -4.74
CA ALA A 761 -1.25 -10.91 -5.73
C ALA A 761 0.11 -10.62 -6.40
N ASN A 762 1.21 -10.93 -5.71
CA ASN A 762 2.56 -10.59 -6.18
C ASN A 762 3.18 -11.66 -7.11
N GLU A 763 2.43 -12.73 -7.42
CA GLU A 763 2.89 -13.86 -8.25
C GLU A 763 1.97 -14.04 -9.48
N PRO A 764 2.50 -14.39 -10.65
CA PRO A 764 1.69 -14.67 -11.83
C PRO A 764 0.72 -15.83 -11.58
N GLN A 765 -0.52 -15.73 -12.11
CA GLN A 765 -1.63 -16.66 -11.87
C GLN A 765 -2.14 -16.71 -10.41
N THR A 766 -1.95 -15.63 -9.64
CA THR A 766 -2.58 -15.46 -8.33
C THR A 766 -3.67 -14.40 -8.38
N PHE A 767 -4.78 -14.65 -7.69
CA PHE A 767 -5.98 -13.81 -7.72
C PHE A 767 -6.46 -13.58 -6.29
N VAL A 768 -6.85 -12.35 -5.96
CA VAL A 768 -7.36 -12.02 -4.63
C VAL A 768 -8.89 -11.97 -4.65
N TYR A 769 -9.53 -12.52 -3.62
CA TYR A 769 -10.98 -12.53 -3.43
C TYR A 769 -11.36 -12.12 -2.01
N ASP A 770 -12.50 -11.43 -1.91
CA ASP A 770 -13.08 -11.06 -0.64
C ASP A 770 -13.72 -12.27 0.06
N GLU A 771 -13.71 -12.24 1.39
CA GLU A 771 -14.37 -13.24 2.24
C GLU A 771 -15.53 -12.60 3.00
N TRP A 772 -16.68 -13.26 3.01
CA TRP A 772 -17.85 -12.72 3.71
C TRP A 772 -17.78 -12.99 5.21
N ASP A 773 -17.80 -11.92 6.02
CA ASP A 773 -17.94 -12.03 7.47
C ASP A 773 -19.41 -11.91 7.87
N PHE A 774 -20.01 -13.05 8.21
CA PHE A 774 -21.42 -13.09 8.60
C PHE A 774 -21.74 -12.35 9.92
N ARG A 775 -20.74 -12.11 10.78
CA ARG A 775 -20.93 -11.36 12.03
C ARG A 775 -20.99 -9.86 11.76
N ALA A 776 -20.07 -9.36 10.94
CA ALA A 776 -20.05 -7.96 10.51
C ALA A 776 -21.18 -7.65 9.50
N ALA A 777 -21.71 -8.68 8.83
CA ALA A 777 -22.61 -8.55 7.68
C ALA A 777 -21.98 -7.70 6.56
N ASP A 778 -20.67 -7.85 6.38
CA ASP A 778 -19.87 -7.15 5.38
C ASP A 778 -18.72 -8.06 4.87
N TYR A 779 -18.09 -7.66 3.77
CA TYR A 779 -16.93 -8.35 3.21
C TYR A 779 -15.64 -7.88 3.87
N LYS A 780 -14.72 -8.83 4.06
CA LYS A 780 -13.30 -8.55 4.31
C LYS A 780 -12.62 -8.41 2.96
N PRO A 781 -12.13 -7.20 2.62
CA PRO A 781 -11.53 -6.95 1.32
C PRO A 781 -10.21 -7.71 1.19
N ARG A 782 -9.95 -8.24 -0.01
CA ARG A 782 -8.67 -8.86 -0.38
C ARG A 782 -8.20 -9.95 0.60
N TRP A 783 -9.13 -10.69 1.18
CA TRP A 783 -8.82 -11.57 2.32
C TRP A 783 -8.25 -12.93 1.91
N CYS A 784 -8.57 -13.43 0.72
CA CYS A 784 -8.15 -14.75 0.25
C CYS A 784 -7.34 -14.68 -1.06
N ILE A 785 -6.22 -15.40 -1.15
CA ILE A 785 -5.48 -15.59 -2.40
C ILE A 785 -5.81 -16.95 -3.00
N VAL A 786 -6.24 -16.95 -4.26
CA VAL A 786 -6.42 -18.11 -5.13
C VAL A 786 -5.23 -18.23 -6.08
N ARG A 787 -4.47 -19.33 -5.98
CA ARG A 787 -3.35 -19.65 -6.87
C ARG A 787 -3.80 -20.61 -7.96
N GLN A 788 -3.93 -20.10 -9.19
CA GLN A 788 -4.26 -20.91 -10.35
C GLN A 788 -3.02 -21.65 -10.87
N LYS A 789 -3.12 -22.98 -11.01
CA LYS A 789 -2.05 -23.85 -11.53
C LYS A 789 -2.60 -24.77 -12.61
N MET A 790 -1.84 -24.97 -13.67
CA MET A 790 -2.17 -26.00 -14.66
C MET A 790 -1.86 -27.39 -14.09
N MET A 791 -2.81 -28.32 -14.20
CA MET A 791 -2.61 -29.70 -13.74
C MET A 791 -1.51 -30.38 -14.57
N ALA A 792 -0.62 -31.12 -13.91
CA ALA A 792 0.45 -31.86 -14.57
C ALA A 792 -0.08 -33.01 -15.45
N GLU A 793 0.66 -33.40 -16.50
CA GLU A 793 0.29 -34.54 -17.35
C GLU A 793 0.62 -35.90 -16.68
N GLY A 794 -0.35 -36.80 -16.67
CA GLY A 794 -0.26 -38.19 -16.19
C GLY A 794 -0.28 -39.24 -17.30
N ASP A 795 -0.71 -40.46 -16.94
CA ASP A 795 -0.76 -41.60 -17.88
C ASP A 795 -2.00 -41.50 -18.81
N PRO A 796 -1.81 -41.49 -20.15
CA PRO A 796 -2.92 -41.48 -21.10
C PRO A 796 -3.79 -42.76 -21.07
N ASN A 797 -3.30 -43.86 -20.50
CA ASN A 797 -4.04 -45.14 -20.47
C ASN A 797 -5.26 -45.11 -19.54
N PHE A 798 -5.25 -44.27 -18.50
CA PHE A 798 -6.36 -44.17 -17.53
C PHE A 798 -7.68 -43.82 -18.21
N PHE A 799 -7.67 -42.78 -19.06
CA PHE A 799 -8.87 -42.31 -19.77
C PHE A 799 -9.48 -43.41 -20.67
N GLY A 800 -8.64 -44.12 -21.42
CA GLY A 800 -9.07 -45.21 -22.29
C GLY A 800 -9.57 -46.44 -21.51
N ALA A 801 -8.91 -46.78 -20.40
CA ALA A 801 -9.30 -47.89 -19.54
C ALA A 801 -10.68 -47.65 -18.89
N THR A 802 -10.93 -46.42 -18.44
CA THR A 802 -12.22 -46.02 -17.84
C THR A 802 -13.36 -46.05 -18.87
N LEU A 803 -13.14 -45.57 -20.09
CA LEU A 803 -14.16 -45.70 -21.15
C LEU A 803 -14.47 -47.17 -21.49
N HIS A 804 -13.46 -48.05 -21.42
CA HIS A 804 -13.64 -49.48 -21.65
C HIS A 804 -14.44 -50.14 -20.51
N SER A 805 -14.12 -49.85 -19.26
CA SER A 805 -14.81 -50.41 -18.08
C SER A 805 -16.30 -50.00 -18.04
N TYR A 806 -16.60 -48.78 -18.47
CA TYR A 806 -17.97 -48.24 -18.56
C TYR A 806 -18.58 -48.31 -19.97
N GLY A 807 -18.05 -49.11 -20.90
CA GLY A 807 -18.42 -49.09 -22.32
C GLY A 807 -19.93 -49.27 -22.62
N GLY A 808 -20.62 -50.08 -21.80
CA GLY A 808 -22.07 -50.26 -21.89
C GLY A 808 -22.88 -49.02 -21.48
N LEU A 809 -22.38 -48.27 -20.50
CA LEU A 809 -22.96 -47.00 -20.04
C LEU A 809 -22.65 -45.88 -21.04
N VAL A 810 -21.39 -45.78 -21.51
CA VAL A 810 -20.94 -44.82 -22.55
C VAL A 810 -21.78 -44.90 -23.82
N SER A 811 -22.07 -46.12 -24.30
CA SER A 811 -22.89 -46.32 -25.51
C SER A 811 -24.33 -45.85 -25.32
N ARG A 812 -24.88 -46.00 -24.11
CA ARG A 812 -26.23 -45.54 -23.76
C ARG A 812 -26.29 -44.02 -23.65
N ILE A 813 -25.29 -43.43 -22.97
CA ILE A 813 -25.09 -41.99 -22.81
C ILE A 813 -25.01 -41.34 -24.18
N ARG A 814 -24.08 -41.78 -25.03
CA ARG A 814 -23.87 -41.22 -26.37
C ARG A 814 -25.16 -41.20 -27.17
N ARG A 815 -25.92 -42.31 -27.20
CA ARG A 815 -27.22 -42.37 -27.89
C ARG A 815 -28.26 -41.41 -27.29
N GLN A 816 -28.26 -41.20 -25.98
CA GLN A 816 -29.21 -40.30 -25.31
C GLN A 816 -28.86 -38.82 -25.53
N PHE A 817 -27.57 -38.48 -25.55
CA PHE A 817 -27.09 -37.11 -25.76
C PHE A 817 -27.08 -36.71 -27.24
N GLU A 818 -26.85 -37.64 -28.17
CA GLU A 818 -27.07 -37.41 -29.62
C GLU A 818 -28.54 -37.06 -29.93
N LEU A 819 -29.50 -37.56 -29.15
CA LEU A 819 -30.92 -37.20 -29.26
C LEU A 819 -31.25 -35.81 -28.68
N MET A 820 -30.33 -35.19 -27.94
CA MET A 820 -30.47 -33.84 -27.37
C MET A 820 -29.89 -32.75 -28.27
N VAL A 821 -29.09 -33.11 -29.29
CA VAL A 821 -28.59 -32.17 -30.29
C VAL A 821 -29.79 -31.59 -31.05
N PRO A 822 -30.01 -30.25 -31.05
CA PRO A 822 -31.12 -29.66 -31.79
C PRO A 822 -31.01 -30.00 -33.28
N GLU A 823 -32.12 -30.37 -33.92
CA GLU A 823 -32.18 -30.35 -35.39
C GLU A 823 -31.88 -28.92 -35.84
N THR A 824 -30.78 -28.75 -36.57
CA THR A 824 -30.17 -27.45 -36.91
C THR A 824 -31.13 -26.51 -37.67
N PHE A 825 -32.30 -26.99 -38.12
CA PHE A 825 -33.34 -26.23 -38.79
C PHE A 825 -34.75 -26.72 -38.43
N ARG A 826 -35.38 -26.14 -37.41
CA ARG A 826 -36.83 -26.35 -37.19
C ARG A 826 -37.63 -25.40 -38.07
N ARG A 827 -38.43 -25.95 -38.99
CA ARG A 827 -39.39 -25.16 -39.79
C ARG A 827 -40.57 -24.76 -38.92
N VAL A 828 -40.77 -23.45 -38.71
CA VAL A 828 -41.98 -22.91 -38.07
C VAL A 828 -42.92 -22.46 -39.20
N ARG A 829 -44.08 -23.09 -39.32
CA ARG A 829 -45.13 -22.82 -40.33
C ARG A 829 -46.21 -21.90 -39.75
N LYS A 830 -47.10 -21.37 -40.60
CA LYS A 830 -48.22 -20.48 -40.23
C LYS A 830 -47.78 -19.15 -39.61
N LEU A 831 -46.83 -18.50 -40.24
CA LEU A 831 -46.41 -17.13 -39.90
C LEU A 831 -47.05 -16.12 -40.86
N GLU A 832 -47.30 -14.91 -40.38
CA GLU A 832 -47.80 -13.78 -41.20
C GLU A 832 -46.70 -13.23 -42.12
N ASP A 833 -45.42 -13.46 -41.77
CA ASP A 833 -44.22 -13.10 -42.52
C ASP A 833 -43.12 -14.15 -42.30
N GLY A 834 -42.30 -14.44 -43.32
CA GLY A 834 -41.27 -15.49 -43.26
C GLY A 834 -40.46 -15.64 -44.56
N GLU A 835 -39.49 -16.55 -44.55
CA GLU A 835 -38.51 -16.71 -45.64
C GLU A 835 -39.12 -17.25 -46.93
N GLU A 836 -40.08 -18.18 -46.81
CA GLU A 836 -40.77 -18.78 -47.96
C GLU A 836 -42.25 -18.99 -47.67
N ILE A 837 -43.03 -19.05 -48.75
CA ILE A 837 -44.47 -19.32 -48.71
C ILE A 837 -44.71 -20.82 -48.67
N ASP A 838 -45.61 -21.23 -47.80
CA ASP A 838 -46.09 -22.58 -47.68
C ASP A 838 -47.24 -22.85 -48.67
N ILE A 839 -46.95 -23.61 -49.71
CA ILE A 839 -47.91 -23.87 -50.80
C ILE A 839 -49.17 -24.59 -50.27
N ASP A 840 -49.04 -25.47 -49.27
CA ASP A 840 -50.18 -26.22 -48.74
C ASP A 840 -51.13 -25.28 -47.99
N ASP A 841 -50.60 -24.38 -47.15
CA ASP A 841 -51.40 -23.40 -46.40
C ASP A 841 -52.03 -22.35 -47.34
N VAL A 842 -51.34 -21.96 -48.44
CA VAL A 842 -51.93 -21.10 -49.48
C VAL A 842 -53.05 -21.79 -50.23
N ILE A 843 -52.90 -23.08 -50.56
CA ILE A 843 -53.97 -23.85 -51.20
C ILE A 843 -55.19 -23.91 -50.28
N GLU A 844 -54.98 -24.16 -48.99
CA GLU A 844 -56.05 -24.19 -47.98
C GLU A 844 -56.75 -22.82 -47.86
N ALA A 845 -55.99 -21.72 -47.82
CA ALA A 845 -56.54 -20.36 -47.82
C ALA A 845 -57.34 -20.03 -49.09
N ILE A 846 -56.89 -20.48 -50.27
CA ILE A 846 -57.63 -20.30 -51.54
C ILE A 846 -58.90 -21.16 -51.56
N VAL A 847 -58.86 -22.36 -50.99
CA VAL A 847 -60.04 -23.22 -50.80
C VAL A 847 -61.05 -22.53 -49.88
N ASP A 848 -60.59 -21.99 -48.75
CA ASP A 848 -61.43 -21.24 -47.81
C ASP A 848 -62.09 -20.02 -48.46
N MET A 849 -61.33 -19.20 -49.20
CA MET A 849 -61.87 -18.08 -49.98
C MET A 849 -62.94 -18.52 -50.98
N LYS A 850 -62.74 -19.64 -51.67
CA LYS A 850 -63.69 -20.17 -52.66
C LYS A 850 -64.95 -20.77 -52.02
N THR A 851 -64.85 -21.23 -50.79
CA THR A 851 -65.99 -21.76 -50.02
C THR A 851 -66.72 -20.69 -49.20
N GLY A 852 -66.25 -19.44 -49.20
CA GLY A 852 -66.86 -18.32 -48.48
C GLY A 852 -66.47 -18.24 -47.00
N ALA A 853 -65.46 -18.99 -46.57
CA ALA A 853 -64.86 -18.87 -45.24
C ALA A 853 -63.81 -17.75 -45.23
N SER A 854 -63.54 -17.17 -44.05
CA SER A 854 -62.46 -16.18 -43.89
C SER A 854 -61.11 -16.90 -43.90
N PRO A 855 -60.24 -16.66 -44.89
CA PRO A 855 -58.95 -17.32 -45.00
C PRO A 855 -57.98 -16.83 -43.91
N SER A 856 -57.01 -17.66 -43.58
CA SER A 856 -55.90 -17.30 -42.69
C SER A 856 -54.80 -16.58 -43.46
N ASP A 857 -54.31 -15.45 -42.94
CA ASP A 857 -53.21 -14.68 -43.54
C ASP A 857 -51.80 -15.25 -43.19
N LYS A 858 -51.78 -16.42 -42.53
CA LYS A 858 -50.58 -17.07 -42.00
C LYS A 858 -50.10 -18.21 -42.91
N PHE A 859 -49.43 -17.86 -44.01
CA PHE A 859 -48.96 -18.82 -45.01
C PHE A 859 -47.44 -18.81 -45.24
N TYR A 860 -46.66 -18.15 -44.39
CA TYR A 860 -45.21 -18.20 -44.46
C TYR A 860 -44.61 -19.23 -43.50
N TRP A 861 -43.42 -19.71 -43.83
CA TRP A 861 -42.57 -20.48 -42.92
C TRP A 861 -41.15 -19.90 -42.86
N ARG A 862 -40.47 -20.08 -41.72
CA ARG A 862 -39.09 -19.62 -41.49
C ARG A 862 -38.25 -20.74 -40.89
N ARG A 863 -36.95 -20.77 -41.22
CA ARG A 863 -35.96 -21.59 -40.50
C ARG A 863 -35.49 -20.83 -39.27
N ASN A 864 -35.87 -21.27 -38.08
CA ASN A 864 -35.20 -20.80 -36.86
C ASN A 864 -34.02 -21.72 -36.56
N LYS A 865 -32.82 -21.14 -36.56
CA LYS A 865 -31.61 -21.79 -36.04
C LYS A 865 -31.73 -21.80 -34.51
N VAL A 866 -32.07 -22.94 -33.93
CA VAL A 866 -32.06 -23.10 -32.46
C VAL A 866 -30.63 -23.50 -32.10
N GLN A 867 -29.79 -22.53 -31.74
CA GLN A 867 -28.46 -22.80 -31.21
C GLN A 867 -28.57 -23.11 -29.71
N ARG A 868 -27.94 -24.19 -29.29
CA ARG A 868 -27.76 -24.55 -27.90
C ARG A 868 -26.54 -23.79 -27.40
N GLU A 869 -26.74 -22.84 -26.48
CA GLU A 869 -25.71 -21.94 -25.94
C GLU A 869 -25.56 -22.18 -24.44
N VAL A 870 -24.93 -23.30 -24.10
CA VAL A 870 -24.71 -23.74 -22.71
C VAL A 870 -23.22 -23.73 -22.40
N ALA A 871 -22.84 -23.09 -21.28
CA ALA A 871 -21.51 -23.17 -20.68
C ALA A 871 -21.59 -23.81 -19.30
N ALA A 872 -20.76 -24.82 -19.03
CA ALA A 872 -20.76 -25.53 -17.75
C ALA A 872 -19.36 -25.63 -17.14
N ALA A 873 -19.19 -25.21 -15.89
CA ALA A 873 -17.95 -25.43 -15.14
C ALA A 873 -18.16 -26.53 -14.09
N PHE A 874 -17.26 -27.52 -14.07
CA PHE A 874 -17.23 -28.57 -13.05
C PHE A 874 -16.09 -28.25 -12.08
N LEU A 875 -16.45 -27.86 -10.86
CA LEU A 875 -15.54 -27.58 -9.76
C LEU A 875 -15.50 -28.78 -8.81
N ILE A 876 -14.36 -29.45 -8.75
CA ILE A 876 -14.17 -30.71 -8.02
C ILE A 876 -13.30 -30.47 -6.80
N ASP A 877 -13.76 -30.97 -5.67
CA ASP A 877 -13.01 -30.94 -4.44
C ASP A 877 -11.83 -31.91 -4.53
N THR A 878 -10.62 -31.41 -4.30
CA THR A 878 -9.40 -32.23 -4.26
C THR A 878 -8.80 -32.25 -2.87
N SER A 879 -9.55 -31.95 -1.81
CA SER A 879 -9.09 -31.93 -0.42
C SER A 879 -8.78 -33.32 0.15
N ALA A 880 -8.12 -33.37 1.32
CA ALA A 880 -7.62 -34.59 1.95
C ALA A 880 -8.72 -35.62 2.27
N SER A 881 -9.96 -35.18 2.48
CA SER A 881 -11.10 -36.05 2.78
C SER A 881 -11.54 -36.90 1.57
N THR A 882 -11.21 -36.47 0.35
CA THR A 882 -11.40 -37.27 -0.88
C THR A 882 -10.47 -38.50 -0.97
N ALA A 883 -9.48 -38.63 -0.07
CA ALA A 883 -8.60 -39.79 0.05
C ALA A 883 -9.23 -40.99 0.78
N GLU A 884 -10.42 -40.85 1.36
CA GLU A 884 -11.09 -41.91 2.12
C GLU A 884 -11.39 -43.14 1.25
N ALA A 885 -11.14 -44.34 1.81
CA ALA A 885 -11.33 -45.62 1.12
C ALA A 885 -12.78 -46.10 1.21
N ILE A 886 -13.35 -46.55 0.09
CA ILE A 886 -14.73 -47.05 0.03
C ILE A 886 -14.80 -48.47 0.62
N ASP A 887 -15.54 -48.65 1.73
CA ASP A 887 -15.67 -49.95 2.42
C ASP A 887 -16.68 -50.88 1.73
N GLU A 888 -16.22 -52.03 1.20
CA GLU A 888 -17.09 -53.05 0.60
C GLU A 888 -17.72 -53.96 1.67
N GLY A 889 -18.96 -53.68 2.07
CA GLY A 889 -19.68 -54.49 3.06
C GLY A 889 -20.25 -55.82 2.55
N LYS A 890 -19.64 -56.95 2.97
CA LYS A 890 -20.21 -58.27 3.41
C LYS A 890 -19.49 -59.51 2.83
N ARG A 891 -18.64 -60.17 3.63
CA ARG A 891 -18.49 -61.65 3.64
C ARG A 891 -18.19 -62.21 5.04
N THR A 892 -18.72 -63.40 5.28
CA THR A 892 -18.85 -64.20 6.51
C THR A 892 -17.53 -64.62 7.15
N ALA A 893 -17.52 -64.67 8.49
CA ALA A 893 -16.36 -64.87 9.36
C ALA A 893 -15.87 -66.33 9.53
N ASP A 894 -16.02 -67.20 8.53
CA ASP A 894 -15.75 -68.66 8.69
C ASP A 894 -14.58 -69.22 7.85
N ASP A 895 -13.71 -68.37 7.26
CA ASP A 895 -12.56 -68.84 6.44
C ASP A 895 -11.18 -68.48 7.05
N TRP A 896 -11.09 -68.27 8.37
CA TRP A 896 -9.87 -67.77 9.03
C TRP A 896 -9.03 -68.80 9.81
N ASP A 897 -9.39 -70.09 9.80
CA ASP A 897 -8.57 -71.11 10.46
C ASP A 897 -7.44 -71.62 9.55
N ALA A 898 -6.21 -71.58 10.08
CA ALA A 898 -5.03 -72.11 9.41
C ALA A 898 -5.04 -73.65 9.50
N PRO A 899 -4.80 -74.39 8.39
CA PRO A 899 -4.75 -75.86 8.44
C PRO A 899 -3.56 -76.36 9.27
N ASP A 900 -3.76 -77.42 10.06
CA ASP A 900 -2.73 -78.03 10.92
C ASP A 900 -1.65 -78.84 10.15
N ASP A 901 -1.86 -79.11 8.85
CA ASP A 901 -0.89 -79.81 8.00
C ASP A 901 0.23 -78.87 7.48
N PRO A 902 1.53 -79.16 7.70
CA PRO A 902 2.63 -78.27 7.30
C PRO A 902 2.71 -77.96 5.81
N VAL A 903 2.22 -78.84 4.94
CA VAL A 903 2.25 -78.64 3.48
C VAL A 903 1.08 -77.74 3.05
N GLU A 904 -0.13 -77.97 3.56
CA GLU A 904 -1.27 -77.06 3.35
C GLU A 904 -1.06 -75.69 3.99
N TYR A 905 -0.42 -75.61 5.16
CA TYR A 905 -0.05 -74.35 5.81
C TYR A 905 0.91 -73.51 4.96
N MET A 906 1.87 -74.15 4.30
CA MET A 906 2.80 -73.49 3.37
C MET A 906 2.12 -73.02 2.08
N VAL A 907 1.09 -73.73 1.62
CA VAL A 907 0.24 -73.29 0.50
C VAL A 907 -0.64 -72.11 0.94
N TRP A 908 -1.29 -72.19 2.11
CA TRP A 908 -2.08 -71.12 2.72
C TRP A 908 -1.26 -69.83 2.93
N LEU A 909 -0.01 -69.94 3.40
CA LEU A 909 0.94 -68.82 3.51
C LEU A 909 1.37 -68.24 2.16
N ARG A 910 1.53 -69.08 1.13
CA ARG A 910 1.85 -68.63 -0.24
C ARG A 910 0.70 -67.86 -0.87
N THR A 911 -0.53 -68.36 -0.73
CA THR A 911 -1.73 -67.71 -1.25
C THR A 911 -1.92 -66.33 -0.58
N ARG A 912 -1.68 -66.24 0.74
CA ARG A 912 -1.74 -64.97 1.48
C ARG A 912 -0.67 -63.94 1.11
N ARG A 913 0.58 -64.36 0.87
CA ARG A 913 1.64 -63.42 0.43
C ARG A 913 1.44 -62.95 -1.02
N GLY A 914 0.73 -63.71 -1.84
CA GLY A 914 0.30 -63.29 -3.18
C GLY A 914 -0.88 -62.32 -3.16
N GLU A 915 -1.83 -62.48 -2.23
CA GLU A 915 -3.05 -61.65 -2.16
C GLU A 915 -2.90 -60.33 -1.38
N ALA A 916 -1.87 -60.18 -0.55
CA ALA A 916 -1.59 -58.91 0.16
C ALA A 916 -1.22 -57.74 -0.79
N ALA A 917 -0.92 -58.00 -2.06
CA ALA A 917 -0.53 -57.00 -3.05
C ALA A 917 -1.68 -56.49 -3.94
N ARG A 918 -2.92 -56.96 -3.76
CA ARG A 918 -4.11 -56.44 -4.48
C ARG A 918 -5.37 -56.54 -3.62
N ARG A 919 -5.50 -55.68 -2.62
CA ARG A 919 -6.81 -55.13 -2.25
C ARG A 919 -6.90 -53.74 -2.86
N SER A 920 -7.51 -53.65 -4.03
CA SER A 920 -7.83 -52.39 -4.70
C SER A 920 -9.07 -51.80 -4.02
N TYR A 921 -8.89 -51.11 -2.90
CA TYR A 921 -9.94 -50.20 -2.42
C TYR A 921 -9.95 -48.99 -3.36
N LYS A 922 -11.12 -48.62 -3.88
CA LYS A 922 -11.29 -47.36 -4.62
C LYS A 922 -11.45 -46.22 -3.61
N ARG A 923 -10.82 -45.07 -3.87
CA ARG A 923 -11.04 -43.84 -3.09
C ARG A 923 -12.14 -43.01 -3.73
N ILE A 924 -12.69 -42.05 -3.00
CA ILE A 924 -13.71 -41.13 -3.50
C ILE A 924 -13.20 -40.38 -4.75
N ILE A 925 -11.98 -39.84 -4.69
CA ILE A 925 -11.34 -39.15 -5.82
C ILE A 925 -11.20 -40.03 -7.08
N ASP A 926 -11.04 -41.35 -6.92
CA ASP A 926 -10.90 -42.27 -8.05
C ASP A 926 -12.26 -42.40 -8.79
N VAL A 927 -13.37 -42.35 -8.07
CA VAL A 927 -14.73 -42.37 -8.63
C VAL A 927 -15.12 -41.02 -9.24
N GLU A 928 -14.68 -39.90 -8.64
CA GLU A 928 -14.83 -38.56 -9.21
C GLU A 928 -14.12 -38.43 -10.55
N LYS A 929 -12.87 -38.92 -10.65
CA LYS A 929 -12.15 -39.02 -11.94
C LYS A 929 -12.93 -39.83 -12.97
N GLU A 930 -13.48 -40.98 -12.58
CA GLU A 930 -14.29 -41.81 -13.48
C GLU A 930 -15.54 -41.04 -13.97
N ALA A 931 -16.19 -40.27 -13.09
CA ALA A 931 -17.33 -39.41 -13.45
C ALA A 931 -16.93 -38.30 -14.44
N ILE A 932 -15.77 -37.66 -14.24
CA ILE A 932 -15.23 -36.64 -15.15
C ILE A 932 -15.03 -37.22 -16.56
N VAL A 933 -14.42 -38.41 -16.67
CA VAL A 933 -14.20 -39.06 -17.98
C VAL A 933 -15.52 -39.28 -18.71
N LEU A 934 -16.57 -39.71 -18.00
CA LEU A 934 -17.88 -39.95 -18.61
C LEU A 934 -18.60 -38.66 -19.02
N ILE A 935 -18.56 -37.61 -18.18
CA ILE A 935 -19.20 -36.33 -18.50
C ILE A 935 -18.49 -35.62 -19.65
N VAL A 936 -17.15 -35.62 -19.69
CA VAL A 936 -16.35 -35.11 -20.82
C VAL A 936 -16.78 -35.78 -22.11
N ASN A 937 -16.80 -37.12 -22.13
CA ASN A 937 -17.19 -37.86 -23.33
C ASN A 937 -18.65 -37.60 -23.75
N ALA A 938 -19.54 -37.26 -22.80
CA ALA A 938 -20.90 -36.85 -23.11
C ALA A 938 -20.98 -35.42 -23.68
N LEU A 939 -20.26 -34.46 -23.08
CA LEU A 939 -20.22 -33.06 -23.50
C LEU A 939 -19.61 -32.90 -24.90
N GLU A 940 -18.52 -33.63 -25.19
CA GLU A 940 -17.91 -33.70 -26.52
C GLU A 940 -18.88 -34.22 -27.60
N ALA A 941 -19.85 -35.07 -27.23
CA ALA A 941 -20.86 -35.55 -28.17
C ALA A 941 -21.97 -34.52 -28.45
N ILE A 942 -22.20 -33.57 -27.54
CA ILE A 942 -23.23 -32.52 -27.65
C ILE A 942 -22.66 -31.24 -28.29
N GLY A 943 -21.41 -30.91 -27.98
CA GLY A 943 -20.75 -29.66 -28.38
C GLY A 943 -21.02 -28.47 -27.45
N ASP A 944 -21.39 -28.72 -26.18
CA ASP A 944 -21.53 -27.65 -25.17
C ASP A 944 -20.15 -27.15 -24.71
N ILE A 945 -20.04 -25.88 -24.32
CA ILE A 945 -18.80 -25.30 -23.77
C ILE A 945 -18.65 -25.78 -22.33
N TYR A 946 -17.48 -26.26 -21.93
CA TYR A 946 -17.25 -26.70 -20.55
C TYR A 946 -15.82 -26.51 -20.05
N GLY A 947 -15.69 -26.28 -18.74
CA GLY A 947 -14.42 -26.22 -18.02
C GLY A 947 -14.39 -27.21 -16.86
N ILE A 948 -13.21 -27.72 -16.51
CA ILE A 948 -13.01 -28.68 -15.43
C ILE A 948 -11.87 -28.19 -14.55
N TYR A 949 -12.20 -28.00 -13.29
CA TYR A 949 -11.33 -27.38 -12.31
C TYR A 949 -11.32 -28.19 -11.01
N GLY A 950 -10.16 -28.26 -10.36
CA GLY A 950 -10.00 -28.80 -9.01
C GLY A 950 -9.69 -27.68 -8.02
N PHE A 951 -10.06 -27.82 -6.74
CA PHE A 951 -9.64 -26.87 -5.71
C PHE A 951 -9.19 -27.55 -4.42
N SER A 952 -8.30 -26.91 -3.69
CA SER A 952 -7.87 -27.30 -2.33
C SER A 952 -7.44 -26.06 -1.53
N GLY A 953 -7.80 -25.97 -0.26
CA GLY A 953 -7.47 -24.85 0.62
C GLY A 953 -6.27 -25.14 1.53
N TYR A 954 -5.41 -24.14 1.74
CA TYR A 954 -4.37 -24.15 2.77
C TYR A 954 -4.27 -22.77 3.40
N GLY A 955 -5.23 -22.42 4.25
CA GLY A 955 -5.32 -21.06 4.81
C GLY A 955 -5.84 -20.04 3.80
N ARG A 956 -5.92 -18.76 4.23
CA ARG A 956 -6.46 -17.68 3.40
C ARG A 956 -5.46 -17.24 2.33
N GLU A 957 -4.17 -17.42 2.63
CA GLU A 957 -3.02 -17.06 1.82
C GLU A 957 -2.77 -18.03 0.65
N ASN A 958 -3.41 -19.21 0.64
CA ASN A 958 -3.13 -20.23 -0.37
C ASN A 958 -4.33 -21.16 -0.65
N VAL A 959 -5.27 -20.69 -1.45
CA VAL A 959 -6.31 -21.52 -2.06
C VAL A 959 -5.80 -22.00 -3.42
N GLU A 960 -5.45 -23.27 -3.54
CA GLU A 960 -4.96 -23.83 -4.81
C GLU A 960 -6.13 -24.15 -5.75
N TYR A 961 -6.05 -23.62 -6.97
CA TYR A 961 -7.03 -23.84 -8.03
C TYR A 961 -6.35 -24.50 -9.22
N TYR A 962 -6.77 -25.72 -9.54
CA TYR A 962 -6.15 -26.54 -10.56
C TYR A 962 -6.96 -26.56 -11.85
N THR A 963 -6.40 -26.03 -12.93
CA THR A 963 -7.03 -26.10 -14.25
C THR A 963 -6.69 -27.44 -14.92
N ILE A 964 -7.70 -28.30 -15.06
CA ILE A 964 -7.60 -29.57 -15.79
C ILE A 964 -7.92 -29.33 -17.27
N LYS A 965 -9.00 -28.58 -17.52
CA LYS A 965 -9.40 -28.07 -18.84
C LYS A 965 -10.04 -26.70 -18.65
N ASP A 966 -9.53 -25.68 -19.32
CA ASP A 966 -10.16 -24.36 -19.29
C ASP A 966 -11.40 -24.29 -20.23
N LEU A 967 -12.23 -23.26 -20.09
CA LEU A 967 -13.49 -23.10 -20.86
C LEU A 967 -13.23 -22.90 -22.36
N ASP A 968 -12.16 -22.18 -22.71
CA ASP A 968 -11.70 -21.88 -24.07
C ASP A 968 -10.78 -22.96 -24.66
N GLU A 969 -10.22 -23.84 -23.82
CA GLU A 969 -9.33 -24.92 -24.25
C GLU A 969 -10.09 -26.02 -25.01
N THR A 970 -9.59 -26.41 -26.18
CA THR A 970 -10.14 -27.56 -26.92
C THR A 970 -9.73 -28.90 -26.30
N PHE A 971 -10.61 -29.90 -26.35
CA PHE A 971 -10.31 -31.20 -25.77
C PHE A 971 -9.21 -31.93 -26.53
N SER A 972 -8.04 -32.07 -25.90
CA SER A 972 -6.84 -32.65 -26.49
C SER A 972 -6.32 -33.85 -25.69
N ASP A 973 -5.34 -34.58 -26.24
CA ASP A 973 -4.69 -35.68 -25.51
C ASP A 973 -3.95 -35.21 -24.25
N ARG A 974 -3.58 -33.93 -24.16
CA ARG A 974 -3.00 -33.33 -22.94
C ARG A 974 -4.03 -33.31 -21.81
N VAL A 975 -5.26 -32.88 -22.09
CA VAL A 975 -6.37 -32.85 -21.11
C VAL A 975 -6.65 -34.26 -20.56
N LYS A 976 -6.64 -35.29 -21.43
CA LYS A 976 -6.81 -36.70 -20.99
C LYS A 976 -5.76 -37.12 -19.97
N ARG A 977 -4.51 -36.69 -20.14
CA ARG A 977 -3.41 -36.98 -19.21
C ARG A 977 -3.54 -36.19 -17.91
N ARG A 978 -4.06 -34.96 -17.93
CA ARG A 978 -4.25 -34.15 -16.73
C ARG A 978 -5.27 -34.76 -15.76
N ILE A 979 -6.33 -35.39 -16.26
CA ILE A 979 -7.37 -36.04 -15.44
C ILE A 979 -6.78 -37.15 -14.55
N ASP A 980 -5.77 -37.88 -15.02
CA ASP A 980 -5.10 -38.94 -14.26
C ASP A 980 -4.35 -38.38 -13.02
N ARG A 981 -3.77 -37.19 -13.13
CA ARG A 981 -2.93 -36.58 -12.09
C ARG A 981 -3.68 -35.92 -10.95
N VAL A 982 -5.00 -35.76 -11.04
CA VAL A 982 -5.82 -35.22 -9.95
C VAL A 982 -5.60 -36.06 -8.69
N ALA A 983 -5.27 -35.46 -7.55
CA ALA A 983 -4.98 -36.19 -6.32
C ALA A 983 -5.49 -35.42 -5.10
N PRO A 984 -5.80 -36.11 -3.99
CA PRO A 984 -6.17 -35.46 -2.74
C PRO A 984 -5.00 -34.64 -2.19
N LEU A 985 -5.27 -33.40 -1.79
CA LEU A 985 -4.37 -32.36 -1.30
C LEU A 985 -4.88 -31.87 0.07
N HIS A 986 -4.68 -30.60 0.43
CA HIS A 986 -4.82 -30.04 1.78
C HIS A 986 -6.29 -30.01 2.32
N ALA A 987 -6.80 -28.84 2.71
CA ALA A 987 -8.12 -28.62 3.30
C ALA A 987 -9.14 -28.09 2.27
N THR A 988 -10.28 -27.56 2.72
CA THR A 988 -11.44 -27.22 1.87
C THR A 988 -11.94 -25.79 2.12
N ARG A 989 -11.47 -24.81 1.33
CA ARG A 989 -11.97 -23.42 1.34
C ARG A 989 -12.77 -23.13 0.06
N MET A 990 -14.09 -23.30 0.13
CA MET A 990 -14.95 -23.29 -1.07
C MET A 990 -15.28 -21.89 -1.59
N GLY A 991 -15.48 -20.90 -0.71
CA GLY A 991 -15.94 -19.56 -1.09
C GLY A 991 -15.10 -18.91 -2.20
N PRO A 992 -13.77 -18.74 -2.01
CA PRO A 992 -12.90 -18.17 -3.03
C PRO A 992 -12.84 -18.99 -4.33
N ALA A 993 -12.86 -20.33 -4.23
CA ALA A 993 -12.84 -21.20 -5.42
C ALA A 993 -14.13 -21.10 -6.25
N ILE A 994 -15.29 -20.94 -5.60
CA ILE A 994 -16.57 -20.68 -6.26
C ILE A 994 -16.51 -19.31 -6.94
N ARG A 995 -16.10 -18.25 -6.24
CA ARG A 995 -15.97 -16.89 -6.80
C ARG A 995 -15.07 -16.85 -8.04
N HIS A 996 -13.93 -17.54 -7.99
CA HIS A 996 -13.01 -17.66 -9.13
C HIS A 996 -13.61 -18.42 -10.32
N THR A 997 -14.37 -19.49 -10.05
CA THR A 997 -15.07 -20.22 -11.12
C THR A 997 -16.22 -19.40 -11.70
N THR A 998 -16.91 -18.62 -10.86
CA THR A 998 -17.97 -17.70 -11.26
C THR A 998 -17.44 -16.60 -12.17
N SER A 999 -16.28 -16.00 -11.88
CA SER A 999 -15.67 -15.00 -12.78
C SER A 999 -15.26 -15.61 -14.13
N LYS A 1000 -14.73 -16.84 -14.15
CA LYS A 1000 -14.45 -17.57 -15.40
C LYS A 1000 -15.71 -17.84 -16.24
N LEU A 1001 -16.82 -18.25 -15.59
CA LEU A 1001 -18.10 -18.45 -16.28
C LEU A 1001 -18.75 -17.15 -16.75
N GLU A 1002 -18.54 -16.05 -16.03
CA GLU A 1002 -19.04 -14.72 -16.41
C GLU A 1002 -18.45 -14.27 -17.75
N MET A 1003 -17.15 -14.52 -17.97
CA MET A 1003 -16.45 -14.23 -19.22
C MET A 1003 -16.91 -15.08 -20.43
N ALA A 1004 -17.58 -16.23 -20.19
CA ALA A 1004 -18.05 -17.09 -21.28
C ALA A 1004 -19.32 -16.54 -21.95
N ASP A 1005 -19.33 -16.46 -23.28
CA ASP A 1005 -20.49 -16.04 -24.07
C ASP A 1005 -21.48 -17.21 -24.26
N ALA A 1006 -22.33 -17.43 -23.25
CA ALA A 1006 -23.37 -18.45 -23.28
C ALA A 1006 -24.65 -18.00 -22.55
N ARG A 1007 -25.81 -18.32 -23.13
CA ARG A 1007 -27.13 -17.98 -22.59
C ARG A 1007 -27.46 -18.72 -21.29
N THR A 1008 -26.98 -19.94 -21.12
CA THR A 1008 -27.19 -20.74 -19.91
C THR A 1008 -25.85 -21.12 -19.32
N LYS A 1009 -25.56 -20.62 -18.11
CA LYS A 1009 -24.32 -20.86 -17.39
C LYS A 1009 -24.58 -21.71 -16.15
N ILE A 1010 -23.83 -22.80 -15.99
CA ILE A 1010 -24.04 -23.76 -14.91
C ILE A 1010 -22.72 -24.04 -14.19
N LEU A 1011 -22.74 -23.98 -12.86
CA LEU A 1011 -21.62 -24.36 -12.00
C LEU A 1011 -21.97 -25.65 -11.27
N PHE A 1012 -21.23 -26.73 -11.50
CA PHE A 1012 -21.35 -27.97 -10.74
C PHE A 1012 -20.26 -28.04 -9.69
N LEU A 1013 -20.65 -28.01 -8.41
CA LEU A 1013 -19.75 -28.27 -7.29
C LEU A 1013 -19.87 -29.74 -6.89
N VAL A 1014 -18.77 -30.49 -7.04
CA VAL A 1014 -18.68 -31.89 -6.57
C VAL A 1014 -17.74 -31.90 -5.37
N SER A 1015 -18.28 -32.12 -4.18
CA SER A 1015 -17.52 -32.10 -2.93
C SER A 1015 -18.11 -33.10 -1.93
N ASP A 1016 -17.28 -33.70 -1.09
CA ASP A 1016 -17.73 -34.50 0.05
C ASP A 1016 -18.45 -33.66 1.13
N GLY A 1017 -18.46 -32.34 0.98
CA GLY A 1017 -19.56 -31.49 1.38
C GLY A 1017 -19.32 -30.62 2.59
N ARG A 1018 -18.15 -30.59 3.24
CA ARG A 1018 -17.96 -29.71 4.40
C ARG A 1018 -16.84 -28.70 4.17
N PRO A 1019 -17.16 -27.39 4.08
CA PRO A 1019 -16.14 -26.35 4.07
C PRO A 1019 -15.39 -26.37 5.41
N GLN A 1020 -14.07 -26.57 5.37
CA GLN A 1020 -13.21 -26.57 6.54
C GLN A 1020 -11.78 -26.23 6.12
N ASP A 1021 -11.25 -25.13 6.66
CA ASP A 1021 -9.90 -24.66 6.39
C ASP A 1021 -9.29 -23.94 7.60
N ARG A 1022 -7.97 -23.75 7.60
CA ARG A 1022 -7.22 -23.01 8.62
C ARG A 1022 -7.59 -21.51 8.56
N GLY A 1023 -7.80 -20.88 9.73
CA GLY A 1023 -8.13 -19.44 9.83
C GLY A 1023 -9.61 -19.10 10.08
N TYR A 1024 -10.52 -20.07 10.01
CA TYR A 1024 -11.93 -19.89 10.43
C TYR A 1024 -12.12 -19.84 11.97
N SER A 1025 -11.04 -19.91 12.74
CA SER A 1025 -11.04 -20.10 14.19
C SER A 1025 -10.93 -18.77 14.95
N ARG A 1026 -12.04 -18.05 15.11
CA ARG A 1026 -12.25 -17.27 16.35
C ARG A 1026 -13.32 -17.98 17.19
N GLU A 1027 -12.89 -18.50 18.34
CA GLU A 1027 -13.76 -18.86 19.49
C GLU A 1027 -14.67 -20.10 19.37
N GLY A 1028 -14.22 -21.18 18.73
CA GLY A 1028 -14.89 -22.50 18.86
C GLY A 1028 -16.22 -22.66 18.11
N VAL A 1029 -16.54 -21.73 17.20
CA VAL A 1029 -17.72 -21.78 16.30
C VAL A 1029 -17.29 -21.97 14.83
N GLU A 1030 -16.22 -22.72 14.61
CA GLU A 1030 -15.52 -22.94 13.32
C GLU A 1030 -16.44 -23.37 12.17
N LYS A 1031 -17.60 -23.96 12.50
CA LYS A 1031 -18.50 -24.62 11.54
C LYS A 1031 -19.51 -23.69 10.90
N GLU A 1032 -19.86 -22.57 11.53
CA GLU A 1032 -20.91 -21.68 11.01
C GLU A 1032 -20.34 -20.66 10.01
N TYR A 1033 -19.13 -20.16 10.27
CA TYR A 1033 -18.50 -19.13 9.43
C TYR A 1033 -18.29 -19.60 7.99
N ALA A 1034 -17.63 -20.74 7.79
CA ALA A 1034 -17.32 -21.28 6.47
C ALA A 1034 -18.57 -21.63 5.65
N VAL A 1035 -19.65 -22.03 6.33
CA VAL A 1035 -20.97 -22.29 5.71
C VAL A 1035 -21.60 -20.99 5.21
N HIS A 1036 -21.52 -19.91 5.99
CA HIS A 1036 -22.08 -18.62 5.60
C HIS A 1036 -21.30 -17.92 4.48
N ASP A 1037 -19.96 -18.02 4.46
CA ASP A 1037 -19.16 -17.51 3.33
C ASP A 1037 -19.46 -18.28 2.04
N THR A 1038 -19.51 -19.62 2.10
CA THR A 1038 -19.86 -20.46 0.94
C THR A 1038 -21.27 -20.16 0.43
N ARG A 1039 -22.24 -19.93 1.34
CA ARG A 1039 -23.59 -19.51 0.98
C ARG A 1039 -23.59 -18.19 0.22
N MET A 1040 -22.82 -17.20 0.68
CA MET A 1040 -22.73 -15.91 0.00
C MET A 1040 -22.08 -16.05 -1.38
N ALA A 1041 -21.00 -16.83 -1.53
CA ALA A 1041 -20.39 -17.11 -2.84
C ALA A 1041 -21.38 -17.76 -3.83
N LEU A 1042 -22.24 -18.66 -3.35
CA LEU A 1042 -23.29 -19.28 -4.16
C LEU A 1042 -24.42 -18.28 -4.53
N GLU A 1043 -24.82 -17.41 -3.59
CA GLU A 1043 -25.77 -16.33 -3.86
C GLU A 1043 -25.23 -15.29 -4.85
N GLU A 1044 -23.94 -14.97 -4.78
CA GLU A 1044 -23.23 -14.11 -5.74
C GLU A 1044 -23.27 -14.72 -7.15
N ALA A 1045 -22.96 -16.01 -7.29
CA ALA A 1045 -23.08 -16.71 -8.57
C ALA A 1045 -24.51 -16.63 -9.14
N ARG A 1046 -25.52 -16.79 -8.28
CA ARG A 1046 -26.93 -16.67 -8.68
C ARG A 1046 -27.29 -15.25 -9.12
N ARG A 1047 -26.78 -14.20 -8.46
CA ARG A 1047 -26.99 -12.80 -8.88
C ARG A 1047 -26.43 -12.52 -10.26
N LYS A 1048 -25.41 -13.28 -10.68
CA LYS A 1048 -24.80 -13.24 -12.02
C LYS A 1048 -25.46 -14.20 -13.03
N ASP A 1049 -26.69 -14.64 -12.78
CA ASP A 1049 -27.45 -15.59 -13.61
C ASP A 1049 -26.71 -16.94 -13.85
N ILE A 1050 -25.80 -17.34 -12.95
CA ILE A 1050 -25.12 -18.63 -13.00
C ILE A 1050 -25.85 -19.61 -12.07
N ASN A 1051 -26.37 -20.70 -12.65
CA ASN A 1051 -27.05 -21.74 -11.90
C ASN A 1051 -26.03 -22.68 -11.26
N ALA A 1052 -25.76 -22.54 -9.96
CA ALA A 1052 -24.91 -23.49 -9.25
C ALA A 1052 -25.70 -24.68 -8.69
N PHE A 1053 -25.11 -25.88 -8.77
CA PHE A 1053 -25.66 -27.12 -8.25
C PHE A 1053 -24.58 -27.88 -7.45
N CYS A 1054 -24.89 -28.26 -6.21
CA CYS A 1054 -23.96 -28.96 -5.33
C CYS A 1054 -24.29 -30.46 -5.25
N LEU A 1055 -23.31 -31.32 -5.49
CA LEU A 1055 -23.42 -32.77 -5.41
C LEU A 1055 -22.45 -33.29 -4.35
N THR A 1056 -22.98 -34.02 -3.37
CA THR A 1056 -22.20 -34.48 -2.21
C THR A 1056 -22.50 -35.90 -1.78
N VAL A 1057 -21.58 -36.48 -1.02
CA VAL A 1057 -21.53 -37.90 -0.63
C VAL A 1057 -21.67 -38.06 0.90
N ASP A 1058 -21.65 -36.95 1.68
CA ASP A 1058 -21.77 -37.00 3.14
C ASP A 1058 -23.22 -37.34 3.56
N LYS A 1059 -23.38 -38.53 4.16
CA LYS A 1059 -24.65 -39.02 4.73
C LYS A 1059 -25.14 -38.15 5.89
N ASN A 1060 -24.24 -37.43 6.56
CA ASN A 1060 -24.55 -36.47 7.61
C ASN A 1060 -24.71 -35.04 7.06
N GLY A 1061 -24.77 -34.87 5.73
CA GLY A 1061 -24.72 -33.59 5.03
C GLY A 1061 -25.97 -32.71 5.13
N HIS A 1062 -27.12 -33.32 5.43
CA HIS A 1062 -28.42 -32.67 5.24
C HIS A 1062 -28.62 -31.36 6.05
N ASP A 1063 -28.06 -31.27 7.26
CA ASP A 1063 -28.35 -30.14 8.16
C ASP A 1063 -27.61 -28.86 7.76
N TYR A 1064 -26.33 -28.94 7.37
CA TYR A 1064 -25.56 -27.76 6.96
C TYR A 1064 -25.73 -27.43 5.47
N LEU A 1065 -25.97 -28.40 4.59
CA LEU A 1065 -26.22 -28.15 3.15
C LEU A 1065 -27.46 -27.29 2.95
N LYS A 1066 -28.46 -27.47 3.80
CA LYS A 1066 -29.67 -26.64 3.79
C LYS A 1066 -29.35 -25.17 4.09
N THR A 1067 -28.46 -24.91 5.03
CA THR A 1067 -28.00 -23.54 5.36
C THR A 1067 -27.07 -23.00 4.28
N MET A 1068 -26.16 -23.84 3.75
CA MET A 1068 -25.16 -23.48 2.74
C MET A 1068 -25.78 -23.17 1.37
N CYS A 1069 -26.67 -24.04 0.88
CA CYS A 1069 -27.24 -23.91 -0.46
C CYS A 1069 -28.55 -23.11 -0.47
N ALA A 1070 -29.18 -22.85 0.69
CA ALA A 1070 -30.47 -22.16 0.79
C ALA A 1070 -31.52 -22.67 -0.23
N ASP A 1071 -31.88 -21.86 -1.23
CA ASP A 1071 -32.83 -22.17 -2.30
C ASP A 1071 -32.20 -22.83 -3.55
N MET A 1072 -30.89 -23.09 -3.54
CA MET A 1072 -30.14 -23.65 -4.67
C MET A 1072 -30.18 -25.18 -4.66
N GLY A 1073 -30.05 -25.76 -5.85
CA GLY A 1073 -30.15 -27.21 -6.03
C GLY A 1073 -28.96 -27.94 -5.41
N TYR A 1074 -29.24 -28.89 -4.51
CA TYR A 1074 -28.25 -29.84 -4.03
C TYR A 1074 -28.79 -31.27 -4.04
N GLU A 1075 -27.91 -32.25 -4.10
CA GLU A 1075 -28.25 -33.66 -3.97
C GLU A 1075 -27.18 -34.42 -3.15
N VAL A 1076 -27.66 -35.29 -2.25
CA VAL A 1076 -26.81 -36.17 -1.43
C VAL A 1076 -26.90 -37.59 -1.98
N LEU A 1077 -25.75 -38.19 -2.32
CA LEU A 1077 -25.65 -39.55 -2.84
C LEU A 1077 -25.49 -40.56 -1.70
N ASP A 1078 -26.36 -41.57 -1.66
CA ASP A 1078 -26.26 -42.67 -0.68
C ASP A 1078 -25.06 -43.60 -0.93
N ASN A 1079 -24.64 -43.68 -2.20
CA ASN A 1079 -23.54 -44.50 -2.69
C ASN A 1079 -22.71 -43.74 -3.72
N ILE A 1080 -21.42 -43.59 -3.46
CA ILE A 1080 -20.49 -42.87 -4.34
C ILE A 1080 -20.38 -43.50 -5.74
N TYR A 1081 -20.59 -44.80 -5.88
CA TYR A 1081 -20.56 -45.48 -7.18
C TYR A 1081 -21.66 -45.02 -8.14
N ASP A 1082 -22.70 -44.36 -7.64
CA ASP A 1082 -23.79 -43.82 -8.47
C ASP A 1082 -23.45 -42.43 -9.03
N LEU A 1083 -22.38 -41.79 -8.56
CA LEU A 1083 -21.93 -40.45 -8.99
C LEU A 1083 -21.80 -40.31 -10.52
N PRO A 1084 -21.14 -41.23 -11.25
CA PRO A 1084 -20.95 -41.07 -12.69
C PRO A 1084 -22.27 -41.07 -13.47
N GLU A 1085 -23.22 -41.95 -13.13
CA GLU A 1085 -24.53 -41.99 -13.78
C GLU A 1085 -25.41 -40.80 -13.36
N ARG A 1086 -25.31 -40.39 -12.10
CA ARG A 1086 -26.16 -39.33 -11.55
C ARG A 1086 -25.77 -37.94 -12.02
N LEU A 1087 -24.48 -37.64 -12.12
CA LEU A 1087 -23.96 -36.37 -12.64
C LEU A 1087 -24.48 -36.09 -14.06
N LEU A 1088 -24.48 -37.12 -14.92
CA LEU A 1088 -25.01 -37.04 -16.29
C LEU A 1088 -26.52 -36.78 -16.33
N PHE A 1089 -27.28 -37.46 -15.45
CA PHE A 1089 -28.72 -37.25 -15.35
C PHE A 1089 -29.05 -35.82 -14.90
N LEU A 1090 -28.31 -35.29 -13.93
CA LEU A 1090 -28.47 -33.93 -13.42
C LEU A 1090 -28.12 -32.88 -14.47
N TYR A 1091 -27.01 -33.06 -15.18
CA TYR A 1091 -26.63 -32.21 -16.31
C TYR A 1091 -27.76 -32.12 -17.35
N ARG A 1092 -28.34 -33.25 -17.72
CA ARG A 1092 -29.47 -33.30 -18.65
C ARG A 1092 -30.71 -32.59 -18.12
N ARG A 1093 -31.02 -32.74 -16.82
CA ARG A 1093 -32.20 -32.10 -16.21
C ARG A 1093 -32.06 -30.57 -16.13
N LEU A 1094 -30.84 -30.07 -15.94
CA LEU A 1094 -30.56 -28.65 -15.78
C LEU A 1094 -30.35 -27.91 -17.11
N THR A 1095 -30.08 -28.64 -18.20
CA THR A 1095 -29.85 -28.08 -19.55
C THR A 1095 -30.99 -28.32 -20.54
N MET A 1096 -32.12 -28.84 -20.08
CA MET A 1096 -33.40 -28.96 -20.82
C MET A 1096 -34.45 -28.09 -20.17
#